data_AF-A0A1R2BV41-F1
#
_entry.id   AF-A0A1R2BV41-F1
#
_cell.length_a   1.000
_cell.length_b   1.000
_cell.length_c   1.000
_cell.angle_alpha   90.00
_cell.angle_beta   90.00
_cell.angle_gamma   90.00
#
_symmetry.space_group_name_H-M   'P 1'
#
loop_
_entity.id
_entity.type
_entity.pdbx_description
1 polymer ?
#
loop_
_entity_poly.entity_id
_entity_poly.type
_entity_poly.pdbx_seq_one_letter_code
_entity_poly.pdbx_strand_id
1 'polypeptide(L)'
;MWEDVQLTSDLHPSSRIYYGSFTSALNENFYIFGGKTSTGMKNDFWKFDPVNFSWSSLETINPPSVRQAFAYTSFLIDGDEYFAVFGGESRVGLKNDFYILFMSTLEWIKMENFGDEIEAYSYNTMEYYNGCFYMTSGYPSYEWYFRFYKYCLDEQAWVELTNDNETEENKGYHSSFIYNGYFYVLSGGFAGWFEPTIKIDLNGDDYLWTIDEKMPWFAIDSYGLALNGNILYVFGGFNIEYYSYSNELFSVDLETGNSYLLSELNISPEKRMHASMVAINGELYVFGGKTSEILYNDMWVFNVVKENWKEQSISGDVPSPRHSHAVDSDGDAMVLFGGEDVTGLKNDLFIYNSLKSYWKKLITKSEVYPRNTKGACLVLKFPLVYIYGGITDSGISGDLWQFDIGSLEYTKLSWLFPRSYSKCYIFDNLFYVIEGNQENDTGFHGYEIYNIELNSWDRSNYPYYYSYVDGLQIMLNNTYVKVGGQTWLLELSGEADVFQPNGSIYQYPYYFSYVYFSAFTYHRDRIYSFGGGLSQARFPVFLSGTYDFYYIDMKEICFEGACDPLCSKGTYKSDQGCIECKPGSYSEIMGSEKCNLCPIGTYNANTGGSSFRQCLPCPEGTFNDKPGSSICFECPAGLNCPAGSKKPYKIKITNDYSSIQPKMYISPNNSISFIYILTVIGFSLLLITITLLVFNLRTKLGLIDLYTDKHNYKLHKPMILTKNKIGGFFSLVFLVIAIIFVGSSIIEYKTNNIQETKALVPLIILEESVENFIANKLEATSTFVGYGGSCGVNNTCNEKIFINTTNLYGSSFKYSCEISENDACIVKVTCYDCELRGGASIFINSKEKLSLASEIYVNITSDSSIPNEISSIRNEIYASKNYVFIGSKASEFYYTLTPSLFRSQSSNWQGEITGYHVSTEEFPLPGSQSLDIDLPISAEFKIMIYLYKSNSGLFTDRIFKQSVLILISGILGSVFGIMGAIAGVMKFIEGQHLNITENFINKTNFSDIRNKRKLIQHVNFGRDNEKLKESKEKGSLDLEKSQVLV
;
A
#
# COMPACT_ATOMS: atom_id res chain seq x y z
N MET A 1 -26.59 8.65 -27.66
CA MET A 1 -26.67 7.29 -27.09
C MET A 1 -27.93 6.64 -27.61
N TRP A 2 -27.89 5.34 -27.90
CA TRP A 2 -29.10 4.54 -28.03
C TRP A 2 -29.47 4.06 -26.63
N GLU A 3 -30.73 4.20 -26.24
CA GLU A 3 -31.25 3.75 -24.94
C GLU A 3 -32.25 2.61 -25.19
N ASP A 4 -32.11 1.51 -24.44
CA ASP A 4 -33.07 0.40 -24.50
C ASP A 4 -34.44 0.89 -24.00
N VAL A 5 -35.37 1.00 -24.94
CA VAL A 5 -36.76 1.41 -24.66
C VAL A 5 -37.43 0.31 -23.82
N GLN A 6 -37.55 0.54 -22.52
CA GLN A 6 -38.31 -0.35 -21.65
C GLN A 6 -39.80 -0.32 -22.03
N LEU A 7 -40.23 -1.40 -22.67
CA LEU A 7 -41.62 -1.62 -23.05
C LEU A 7 -42.52 -1.63 -21.81
N THR A 8 -43.70 -1.02 -21.91
CA THR A 8 -44.71 -1.05 -20.83
C THR A 8 -45.48 -2.38 -20.74
N SER A 9 -45.13 -3.36 -21.58
CA SER A 9 -45.82 -4.65 -21.72
C SER A 9 -44.88 -5.77 -22.17
N ASP A 10 -44.99 -6.94 -21.53
CA ASP A 10 -44.30 -8.19 -21.95
C ASP A 10 -44.74 -8.71 -23.33
N LEU A 11 -45.84 -8.18 -23.88
CA LEU A 11 -46.29 -8.49 -25.22
C LEU A 11 -45.43 -7.75 -26.24
N HIS A 12 -44.67 -8.48 -27.06
CA HIS A 12 -43.86 -7.94 -28.16
C HIS A 12 -43.70 -8.98 -29.29
N PRO A 13 -43.39 -8.56 -30.53
CA PRO A 13 -43.02 -9.48 -31.61
C PRO A 13 -41.74 -10.24 -31.25
N SER A 14 -41.66 -11.52 -31.64
CA SER A 14 -40.41 -12.27 -31.56
C SER A 14 -39.34 -11.69 -32.49
N SER A 15 -38.08 -11.74 -32.06
CA SER A 15 -36.90 -11.28 -32.80
C SER A 15 -36.85 -11.87 -34.22
N ARG A 16 -36.65 -10.99 -35.22
CA ARG A 16 -36.85 -11.31 -36.64
C ARG A 16 -35.92 -10.52 -37.55
N ILE A 17 -35.66 -11.10 -38.72
CA ILE A 17 -34.90 -10.49 -39.83
C ILE A 17 -35.73 -10.49 -41.12
N TYR A 18 -35.36 -9.62 -42.07
CA TYR A 18 -35.97 -9.50 -43.40
C TYR A 18 -37.51 -9.39 -43.39
N TYR A 19 -38.02 -8.55 -42.48
CA TYR A 19 -39.42 -8.14 -42.37
C TYR A 19 -39.65 -6.82 -43.11
N GLY A 20 -40.89 -6.54 -43.51
CA GLY A 20 -41.26 -5.22 -44.03
C GLY A 20 -41.70 -4.29 -42.90
N SER A 21 -41.43 -2.99 -43.00
CA SER A 21 -41.78 -2.02 -41.96
C SER A 21 -41.99 -0.61 -42.50
N PHE A 22 -42.75 0.21 -41.76
CA PHE A 22 -42.92 1.64 -42.04
C PHE A 22 -43.43 2.39 -40.81
N THR A 23 -43.30 3.72 -40.83
CA THR A 23 -43.96 4.62 -39.85
C THR A 23 -45.15 5.28 -40.54
N SER A 24 -46.32 5.23 -39.91
CA SER A 24 -47.54 5.84 -40.47
C SER A 24 -47.44 7.36 -40.55
N ALA A 25 -47.70 7.91 -41.74
CA ALA A 25 -47.76 9.34 -41.99
C ALA A 25 -49.02 9.99 -41.39
N LEU A 26 -50.03 9.19 -41.04
CA LEU A 26 -51.30 9.67 -40.47
C LEU A 26 -51.33 9.68 -38.94
N ASN A 27 -50.52 8.85 -38.29
CA ASN A 27 -50.64 8.61 -36.84
C ASN A 27 -49.33 8.29 -36.09
N GLU A 28 -48.17 8.43 -36.74
CA GLU A 28 -46.81 8.26 -36.18
C GLU A 28 -46.49 6.87 -35.56
N ASN A 29 -47.41 5.91 -35.62
CA ASN A 29 -47.13 4.56 -35.13
C ASN A 29 -46.25 3.78 -36.12
N PHE A 30 -45.39 2.91 -35.60
CA PHE A 30 -44.50 2.07 -36.39
C PHE A 30 -45.13 0.68 -36.60
N TYR A 31 -45.07 0.17 -37.81
CA TYR A 31 -45.70 -1.08 -38.23
C TYR A 31 -44.66 -2.04 -38.80
N ILE A 32 -44.81 -3.35 -38.52
CA ILE A 32 -43.99 -4.41 -39.09
C ILE A 32 -44.83 -5.58 -39.59
N PHE A 33 -44.38 -6.22 -40.68
CA PHE A 33 -45.02 -7.38 -41.30
C PHE A 33 -44.03 -8.52 -41.55
N GLY A 34 -44.40 -9.74 -41.14
CA GLY A 34 -43.73 -10.97 -41.56
C GLY A 34 -42.25 -11.08 -41.16
N GLY A 35 -41.42 -11.60 -42.07
CA GLY A 35 -40.01 -11.88 -41.84
C GLY A 35 -39.76 -13.23 -41.17
N LYS A 36 -38.51 -13.49 -40.78
CA LYS A 36 -38.04 -14.78 -40.23
C LYS A 36 -37.56 -14.64 -38.80
N THR A 37 -38.15 -15.44 -37.91
CA THR A 37 -37.71 -15.61 -36.51
C THR A 37 -36.92 -16.91 -36.33
N SER A 38 -36.39 -17.16 -35.13
CA SER A 38 -35.85 -18.48 -34.72
C SER A 38 -36.86 -19.64 -34.88
N THR A 39 -38.16 -19.36 -34.83
CA THR A 39 -39.25 -20.35 -35.08
C THR A 39 -39.76 -20.32 -36.53
N GLY A 40 -38.98 -19.75 -37.45
CA GLY A 40 -39.25 -19.71 -38.89
C GLY A 40 -39.97 -18.45 -39.38
N MET A 41 -40.31 -18.45 -40.68
CA MET A 41 -41.03 -17.38 -41.37
C MET A 41 -42.44 -17.13 -40.80
N LYS A 42 -42.87 -15.87 -40.84
CA LYS A 42 -44.15 -15.37 -40.34
C LYS A 42 -44.92 -14.58 -41.43
N ASN A 43 -46.18 -14.25 -41.12
CA ASN A 43 -47.05 -13.30 -41.81
C ASN A 43 -47.93 -12.57 -40.78
N ASP A 44 -47.43 -12.41 -39.56
CA ASP A 44 -48.04 -11.61 -38.51
C ASP A 44 -47.80 -10.12 -38.78
N PHE A 45 -48.78 -9.29 -38.39
CA PHE A 45 -48.71 -7.84 -38.50
C PHE A 45 -48.73 -7.24 -37.09
N TRP A 46 -47.83 -6.30 -36.81
CA TRP A 46 -47.71 -5.69 -35.48
C TRP A 46 -47.61 -4.18 -35.59
N LYS A 47 -48.20 -3.50 -34.61
CA LYS A 47 -48.08 -2.06 -34.37
C LYS A 47 -47.30 -1.82 -33.08
N PHE A 48 -46.37 -0.88 -33.12
CA PHE A 48 -45.74 -0.23 -31.99
C PHE A 48 -46.33 1.17 -31.78
N ASP A 49 -46.72 1.47 -30.54
CA ASP A 49 -47.15 2.80 -30.11
C ASP A 49 -45.96 3.52 -29.43
N PRO A 50 -45.39 4.58 -30.06
CA PRO A 50 -44.22 5.27 -29.53
C PRO A 50 -44.55 6.25 -28.38
N VAL A 51 -45.84 6.53 -28.11
CA VAL A 51 -46.28 7.36 -26.99
C VAL A 51 -46.43 6.53 -25.71
N ASN A 52 -46.91 5.29 -25.86
CA ASN A 52 -47.15 4.35 -24.77
C ASN A 52 -46.05 3.27 -24.63
N PHE A 53 -45.05 3.26 -25.51
CA PHE A 53 -43.97 2.27 -25.58
C PHE A 53 -44.46 0.82 -25.46
N SER A 54 -45.47 0.46 -26.25
CA SER A 54 -46.09 -0.88 -26.22
C SER A 54 -46.33 -1.44 -27.63
N TRP A 55 -46.30 -2.77 -27.72
CA TRP A 55 -46.61 -3.49 -28.95
C TRP A 55 -48.00 -4.10 -28.91
N SER A 56 -48.64 -4.15 -30.08
CA SER A 56 -49.92 -4.80 -30.30
C SER A 56 -49.85 -5.65 -31.57
N SER A 57 -50.28 -6.91 -31.47
CA SER A 57 -50.50 -7.75 -32.65
C SER A 57 -51.82 -7.34 -33.31
N LEU A 58 -51.82 -7.24 -34.64
CA LEU A 58 -52.98 -6.89 -35.44
C LEU A 58 -53.42 -8.10 -36.27
N GLU A 59 -54.68 -8.50 -36.13
CA GLU A 59 -55.27 -9.50 -37.02
C GLU A 59 -55.62 -8.83 -38.36
N THR A 60 -55.06 -9.35 -39.46
CA THR A 60 -55.32 -8.86 -40.82
C THR A 60 -56.15 -9.89 -41.60
N ILE A 61 -56.99 -9.41 -42.51
CA ILE A 61 -57.89 -10.23 -43.32
C ILE A 61 -57.18 -10.62 -44.63
N ASN A 62 -57.28 -11.89 -45.03
CA ASN A 62 -56.67 -12.46 -46.24
C ASN A 62 -55.13 -12.30 -46.39
N PRO A 63 -54.31 -12.42 -45.32
CA PRO A 63 -52.89 -12.08 -45.38
C PRO A 63 -52.07 -12.93 -46.38
N PRO A 64 -50.99 -12.36 -46.94
CA PRO A 64 -50.01 -13.10 -47.73
C PRO A 64 -49.47 -14.34 -47.00
N SER A 65 -49.04 -15.34 -47.77
CA SER A 65 -48.35 -16.52 -47.23
C SER A 65 -47.08 -16.13 -46.47
N VAL A 66 -46.75 -16.87 -45.39
CA VAL A 66 -45.55 -16.66 -44.57
C VAL A 66 -44.30 -16.46 -45.42
N ARG A 67 -43.60 -15.34 -45.22
CA ARG A 67 -42.54 -14.88 -46.11
C ARG A 67 -41.50 -13.98 -45.44
N GLN A 68 -40.33 -13.90 -46.07
CA GLN A 68 -39.23 -12.99 -45.73
C GLN A 68 -38.63 -12.38 -47.01
N ALA A 69 -37.84 -11.30 -46.86
CA ALA A 69 -37.04 -10.70 -47.95
C ALA A 69 -37.87 -10.39 -49.21
N PHE A 70 -39.02 -9.74 -49.02
CA PHE A 70 -39.91 -9.24 -50.05
C PHE A 70 -39.74 -7.73 -50.22
N ALA A 71 -40.01 -7.19 -51.41
CA ALA A 71 -40.12 -5.75 -51.59
C ALA A 71 -41.41 -5.23 -50.93
N TYR A 72 -41.35 -4.03 -50.35
CA TYR A 72 -42.49 -3.36 -49.72
C TYR A 72 -42.36 -1.85 -49.85
N THR A 73 -43.49 -1.13 -49.79
CA THR A 73 -43.52 0.34 -49.64
C THR A 73 -44.83 0.78 -48.99
N SER A 74 -44.83 1.94 -48.33
CA SER A 74 -46.01 2.55 -47.69
C SER A 74 -46.37 3.86 -48.37
N PHE A 75 -47.64 4.06 -48.69
CA PHE A 75 -48.06 5.17 -49.54
C PHE A 75 -49.46 5.69 -49.17
N LEU A 76 -49.76 6.91 -49.65
CA LEU A 76 -51.04 7.59 -49.45
C LEU A 76 -51.77 7.77 -50.79
N ILE A 77 -53.08 7.53 -50.81
CA ILE A 77 -53.97 7.89 -51.92
C ILE A 77 -55.20 8.60 -51.34
N ASP A 78 -55.50 9.80 -51.84
CA ASP A 78 -56.61 10.67 -51.40
C ASP A 78 -56.73 10.95 -49.88
N GLY A 79 -55.70 10.60 -49.10
CA GLY A 79 -55.64 10.74 -47.64
C GLY A 79 -55.74 9.43 -46.86
N ASP A 80 -56.10 8.31 -47.50
CA ASP A 80 -56.02 6.97 -46.93
C ASP A 80 -54.61 6.38 -47.07
N GLU A 81 -54.23 5.50 -46.13
CA GLU A 81 -52.89 4.91 -46.04
C GLU A 81 -52.89 3.41 -46.39
N TYR A 82 -51.84 3.00 -47.10
CA TYR A 82 -51.71 1.69 -47.71
C TYR A 82 -50.29 1.14 -47.54
N PHE A 83 -50.18 -0.19 -47.50
CA PHE A 83 -48.91 -0.90 -47.44
C PHE A 83 -48.87 -1.99 -48.51
N ALA A 84 -47.94 -1.88 -49.46
CA ALA A 84 -47.77 -2.82 -50.57
C ALA A 84 -46.65 -3.82 -50.28
N VAL A 85 -46.82 -5.07 -50.75
CA VAL A 85 -45.83 -6.16 -50.66
C VAL A 85 -45.78 -6.92 -51.99
N PHE A 86 -44.56 -7.13 -52.53
CA PHE A 86 -44.32 -7.97 -53.69
C PHE A 86 -43.33 -9.10 -53.39
N GLY A 87 -43.73 -10.33 -53.69
CA GLY A 87 -42.82 -11.48 -53.78
C GLY A 87 -42.18 -11.94 -52.46
N GLY A 88 -40.90 -12.29 -52.49
CA GLY A 88 -40.10 -12.79 -51.37
C GLY A 88 -40.03 -14.31 -51.25
N GLU A 89 -39.19 -14.79 -50.32
CA GLU A 89 -39.05 -16.21 -50.02
C GLU A 89 -40.17 -16.71 -49.10
N SER A 90 -40.80 -17.83 -49.45
CA SER A 90 -41.81 -18.52 -48.65
C SER A 90 -41.42 -19.99 -48.38
N ARG A 91 -42.11 -20.66 -47.44
CA ARG A 91 -41.91 -22.10 -47.14
C ARG A 91 -42.07 -23.04 -48.33
N VAL A 92 -42.65 -22.57 -49.43
CA VAL A 92 -42.87 -23.30 -50.69
C VAL A 92 -42.13 -22.59 -51.83
N GLY A 93 -40.89 -22.15 -51.58
CA GLY A 93 -40.06 -21.38 -52.49
C GLY A 93 -40.51 -19.94 -52.68
N LEU A 94 -39.83 -19.25 -53.59
CA LEU A 94 -39.99 -17.83 -53.92
C LEU A 94 -41.39 -17.48 -54.44
N LYS A 95 -41.73 -16.19 -54.44
CA LYS A 95 -43.04 -15.67 -54.86
C LYS A 95 -42.90 -14.45 -55.79
N ASN A 96 -43.89 -14.27 -56.66
CA ASN A 96 -44.10 -13.09 -57.51
C ASN A 96 -45.53 -12.53 -57.32
N ASP A 97 -46.18 -12.82 -56.19
CA ASP A 97 -47.53 -12.35 -55.90
C ASP A 97 -47.51 -10.93 -55.29
N PHE A 98 -48.34 -10.05 -55.85
CA PHE A 98 -48.48 -8.66 -55.42
C PHE A 98 -49.72 -8.48 -54.53
N TYR A 99 -49.56 -7.74 -53.44
CA TYR A 99 -50.57 -7.54 -52.40
C TYR A 99 -50.55 -6.09 -51.90
N ILE A 100 -51.74 -5.53 -51.62
CA ILE A 100 -51.91 -4.22 -50.99
C ILE A 100 -52.81 -4.37 -49.75
N LEU A 101 -52.33 -3.89 -48.61
CA LEU A 101 -53.06 -3.79 -47.35
C LEU A 101 -53.71 -2.41 -47.23
N PHE A 102 -55.00 -2.38 -46.91
CA PHE A 102 -55.76 -1.19 -46.60
C PHE A 102 -55.63 -0.92 -45.08
N MET A 103 -54.92 0.14 -44.67
CA MET A 103 -54.64 0.35 -43.24
C MET A 103 -55.87 0.69 -42.40
N SER A 104 -56.93 1.19 -43.02
CA SER A 104 -58.21 1.52 -42.38
C SER A 104 -59.12 0.30 -42.11
N THR A 105 -58.96 -0.81 -42.84
CA THR A 105 -59.76 -2.04 -42.69
C THR A 105 -58.94 -3.26 -42.25
N LEU A 106 -57.61 -3.19 -42.37
CA LEU A 106 -56.68 -4.31 -42.22
C LEU A 106 -56.95 -5.48 -43.19
N GLU A 107 -57.58 -5.22 -44.33
CA GLU A 107 -57.80 -6.19 -45.39
C GLU A 107 -56.69 -6.14 -46.46
N TRP A 108 -56.14 -7.31 -46.77
CA TRP A 108 -55.22 -7.50 -47.89
C TRP A 108 -55.98 -7.85 -49.15
N ILE A 109 -55.81 -7.04 -50.20
CA ILE A 109 -56.23 -7.37 -51.56
C ILE A 109 -55.02 -7.93 -52.30
N LYS A 110 -55.17 -9.11 -52.92
CA LYS A 110 -54.21 -9.59 -53.91
C LYS A 110 -54.50 -8.88 -55.23
N MET A 111 -53.49 -8.22 -55.79
CA MET A 111 -53.61 -7.52 -57.07
C MET A 111 -53.56 -8.51 -58.24
N GLU A 112 -54.16 -8.15 -59.37
CA GLU A 112 -54.01 -8.90 -60.61
C GLU A 112 -52.69 -8.50 -61.29
N ASN A 113 -51.85 -9.50 -61.60
CA ASN A 113 -50.61 -9.31 -62.34
C ASN A 113 -50.91 -9.51 -63.85
N PHE A 114 -51.45 -8.49 -64.51
CA PHE A 114 -51.46 -8.46 -65.98
C PHE A 114 -50.13 -7.90 -66.52
N GLY A 115 -49.96 -7.88 -67.84
CA GLY A 115 -48.73 -7.40 -68.48
C GLY A 115 -47.63 -8.46 -68.50
N ASP A 116 -46.40 -8.06 -68.19
CA ASP A 116 -45.21 -8.90 -68.29
C ASP A 116 -45.08 -9.91 -67.13
N GLU A 117 -44.57 -11.11 -67.41
CA GLU A 117 -44.46 -12.20 -66.43
C GLU A 117 -43.21 -12.05 -65.56
N ILE A 118 -43.32 -11.30 -64.47
CA ILE A 118 -42.21 -11.10 -63.51
C ILE A 118 -41.86 -12.41 -62.78
N GLU A 119 -40.55 -12.73 -62.74
CA GLU A 119 -40.01 -13.87 -61.98
C GLU A 119 -40.20 -13.74 -60.45
N ALA A 120 -39.98 -14.85 -59.74
CA ALA A 120 -40.15 -14.93 -58.30
C ALA A 120 -38.88 -14.49 -57.54
N TYR A 121 -38.76 -13.18 -57.28
CA TYR A 121 -37.61 -12.59 -56.58
C TYR A 121 -37.71 -12.61 -55.04
N SER A 122 -36.55 -12.46 -54.40
CA SER A 122 -36.36 -12.03 -53.02
C SER A 122 -35.21 -11.02 -52.94
N TYR A 123 -35.12 -10.21 -51.89
CA TYR A 123 -34.15 -9.10 -51.77
C TYR A 123 -34.25 -8.05 -52.91
N ASN A 124 -35.42 -7.96 -53.54
CA ASN A 124 -35.84 -6.87 -54.42
C ASN A 124 -36.34 -5.67 -53.59
N THR A 125 -36.41 -4.49 -54.19
CA THR A 125 -36.91 -3.27 -53.55
C THR A 125 -37.96 -2.57 -54.43
N MET A 126 -38.83 -1.76 -53.84
CA MET A 126 -40.01 -1.18 -54.50
C MET A 126 -40.37 0.16 -53.86
N GLU A 127 -40.78 1.15 -54.66
CA GLU A 127 -41.33 2.42 -54.16
C GLU A 127 -42.55 2.88 -54.96
N TYR A 128 -43.36 3.75 -54.37
CA TYR A 128 -44.54 4.33 -55.00
C TYR A 128 -44.31 5.77 -55.47
N TYR A 129 -44.60 6.05 -56.75
CA TYR A 129 -44.51 7.38 -57.34
C TYR A 129 -45.68 7.66 -58.30
N ASN A 130 -46.37 8.79 -58.13
CA ASN A 130 -47.36 9.32 -59.07
C ASN A 130 -48.39 8.29 -59.60
N GLY A 131 -48.95 7.44 -58.72
CA GLY A 131 -49.96 6.43 -59.08
C GLY A 131 -49.41 5.05 -59.49
N CYS A 132 -48.08 4.89 -59.56
CA CYS A 132 -47.44 3.64 -59.96
C CYS A 132 -46.37 3.19 -58.95
N PHE A 133 -46.21 1.87 -58.83
CA PHE A 133 -45.07 1.25 -58.15
C PHE A 133 -43.92 1.07 -59.14
N TYR A 134 -42.70 1.30 -58.67
CA TYR A 134 -41.45 1.08 -59.39
C TYR A 134 -40.62 0.08 -58.58
N MET A 135 -40.15 -0.98 -59.21
CA MET A 135 -39.56 -2.14 -58.54
C MET A 135 -38.36 -2.68 -59.31
N THR A 136 -37.34 -3.15 -58.57
CA THR A 136 -36.16 -3.82 -59.12
C THR A 136 -36.34 -5.34 -59.22
N SER A 137 -35.48 -5.99 -60.01
CA SER A 137 -35.16 -7.39 -59.81
C SER A 137 -34.53 -7.68 -58.44
N GLY A 138 -34.44 -8.96 -58.09
CA GLY A 138 -33.74 -9.42 -56.90
C GLY A 138 -33.14 -10.82 -57.12
N TYR A 139 -32.75 -11.48 -56.03
CA TYR A 139 -32.13 -12.81 -56.04
C TYR A 139 -33.16 -13.93 -55.79
N PRO A 140 -33.00 -15.14 -56.37
CA PRO A 140 -32.10 -15.50 -57.47
C PRO A 140 -32.79 -15.24 -58.82
N SER A 141 -32.20 -14.37 -59.63
CA SER A 141 -32.48 -14.33 -61.07
C SER A 141 -31.68 -15.44 -61.76
N TYR A 142 -32.24 -16.02 -62.82
CA TYR A 142 -31.45 -16.87 -63.74
C TYR A 142 -30.68 -16.03 -64.78
N GLU A 143 -31.13 -14.79 -65.01
CA GLU A 143 -30.39 -13.77 -65.73
C GLU A 143 -29.41 -13.05 -64.80
N TRP A 144 -28.25 -12.63 -65.32
CA TRP A 144 -27.24 -11.91 -64.53
C TRP A 144 -27.49 -10.40 -64.49
N TYR A 145 -28.63 -9.92 -64.99
CA TYR A 145 -28.82 -8.49 -65.32
C TYR A 145 -29.88 -7.81 -64.45
N PHE A 146 -29.64 -6.54 -64.13
CA PHE A 146 -30.60 -5.68 -63.44
C PHE A 146 -31.82 -5.40 -64.33
N ARG A 147 -33.02 -5.68 -63.81
CA ARG A 147 -34.31 -5.43 -64.49
C ARG A 147 -35.12 -4.42 -63.68
N PHE A 148 -35.87 -3.55 -64.36
CA PHE A 148 -36.69 -2.51 -63.73
C PHE A 148 -38.14 -2.60 -64.20
N TYR A 149 -39.08 -2.56 -63.27
CA TYR A 149 -40.50 -2.84 -63.51
C TYR A 149 -41.40 -1.74 -62.96
N LYS A 150 -42.53 -1.51 -63.64
CA LYS A 150 -43.55 -0.52 -63.29
C LYS A 150 -44.94 -1.15 -63.21
N TYR A 151 -45.74 -0.78 -62.21
CA TYR A 151 -47.15 -1.17 -62.08
C TYR A 151 -48.00 0.05 -61.75
N CYS A 152 -48.86 0.49 -62.66
CA CYS A 152 -49.77 1.61 -62.43
C CYS A 152 -51.15 1.12 -61.97
N LEU A 153 -51.70 1.75 -60.92
CA LEU A 153 -52.96 1.31 -60.30
C LEU A 153 -54.19 1.39 -61.22
N ASP A 154 -54.18 2.32 -62.18
CA ASP A 154 -55.23 2.48 -63.21
C ASP A 154 -55.15 1.41 -64.32
N GLU A 155 -53.96 0.87 -64.57
CA GLU A 155 -53.70 -0.08 -65.68
C GLU A 155 -53.68 -1.53 -65.21
N GLN A 156 -53.33 -1.77 -63.94
CA GLN A 156 -53.25 -3.07 -63.27
C GLN A 156 -52.35 -4.10 -63.99
N ALA A 157 -51.37 -3.59 -64.73
CA ALA A 157 -50.38 -4.38 -65.46
C ALA A 157 -48.96 -4.03 -65.00
N TRP A 158 -48.11 -5.04 -64.94
CA TRP A 158 -46.67 -4.90 -64.86
C TRP A 158 -46.11 -4.63 -66.26
N VAL A 159 -45.22 -3.65 -66.36
CA VAL A 159 -44.48 -3.30 -67.58
C VAL A 159 -43.00 -3.30 -67.24
N GLU A 160 -42.20 -4.05 -67.98
CA GLU A 160 -40.75 -3.94 -67.91
C GLU A 160 -40.25 -2.65 -68.59
N LEU A 161 -39.35 -1.94 -67.92
CA LEU A 161 -38.75 -0.67 -68.36
C LEU A 161 -37.27 -0.81 -68.77
N THR A 162 -36.67 -1.99 -68.60
CA THR A 162 -35.27 -2.26 -68.96
C THR A 162 -35.06 -2.19 -70.47
N ASN A 163 -33.89 -1.71 -70.90
CA ASN A 163 -33.48 -1.70 -72.32
C ASN A 163 -32.46 -2.83 -72.56
N ASP A 164 -32.79 -3.84 -73.38
CA ASP A 164 -31.93 -5.00 -73.66
C ASP A 164 -30.53 -4.67 -74.22
N ASN A 165 -30.23 -3.41 -74.57
CA ASN A 165 -28.91 -2.97 -75.02
C ASN A 165 -27.98 -2.48 -73.89
N GLU A 166 -28.52 -2.25 -72.68
CA GLU A 166 -27.77 -1.79 -71.51
C GLU A 166 -28.01 -2.76 -70.35
N THR A 167 -26.96 -3.45 -69.89
CA THR A 167 -27.06 -4.55 -68.93
C THR A 167 -26.03 -4.40 -67.81
N GLU A 168 -26.44 -3.76 -66.70
CA GLU A 168 -25.69 -3.82 -65.44
C GLU A 168 -25.96 -5.15 -64.73
N GLU A 169 -25.06 -5.59 -63.83
CA GLU A 169 -25.26 -6.84 -63.10
C GLU A 169 -26.43 -6.74 -62.09
N ASN A 170 -27.16 -7.84 -61.90
CA ASN A 170 -28.34 -7.85 -61.04
C ASN A 170 -27.96 -7.62 -59.57
N LYS A 171 -28.64 -6.69 -58.93
CA LYS A 171 -28.33 -6.22 -57.58
C LYS A 171 -29.19 -6.99 -56.58
N GLY A 172 -28.64 -7.27 -55.41
CA GLY A 172 -29.32 -7.92 -54.29
C GLY A 172 -28.91 -7.25 -52.99
N TYR A 173 -29.74 -7.35 -51.95
CA TYR A 173 -29.53 -6.68 -50.65
C TYR A 173 -29.50 -5.13 -50.72
N HIS A 174 -29.88 -4.57 -51.86
CA HIS A 174 -29.93 -3.13 -52.10
C HIS A 174 -31.22 -2.52 -51.51
N SER A 175 -31.19 -1.22 -51.25
CA SER A 175 -32.37 -0.44 -50.83
C SER A 175 -32.63 0.70 -51.80
N SER A 176 -33.88 1.14 -51.92
CA SER A 176 -34.26 2.30 -52.73
C SER A 176 -34.74 3.48 -51.89
N PHE A 177 -34.89 4.63 -52.56
CA PHE A 177 -35.81 5.70 -52.20
C PHE A 177 -36.11 6.55 -53.45
N ILE A 178 -37.14 7.40 -53.40
CA ILE A 178 -37.41 8.40 -54.43
C ILE A 178 -37.04 9.80 -53.92
N TYR A 179 -36.32 10.57 -54.73
CA TYR A 179 -36.03 11.98 -54.44
C TYR A 179 -36.03 12.82 -55.73
N ASN A 180 -36.72 13.97 -55.70
CA ASN A 180 -36.87 14.90 -56.84
C ASN A 180 -37.26 14.24 -58.19
N GLY A 181 -38.05 13.16 -58.14
CA GLY A 181 -38.50 12.44 -59.34
C GLY A 181 -37.53 11.40 -59.89
N TYR A 182 -36.43 11.13 -59.18
CA TYR A 182 -35.51 10.02 -59.48
C TYR A 182 -35.71 8.88 -58.48
N PHE A 183 -35.71 7.64 -58.98
CA PHE A 183 -35.63 6.41 -58.18
C PHE A 183 -34.15 6.09 -57.96
N TYR A 184 -33.66 6.18 -56.72
CA TYR A 184 -32.29 5.84 -56.36
C TYR A 184 -32.22 4.38 -55.91
N VAL A 185 -31.17 3.67 -56.32
CA VAL A 185 -30.81 2.35 -55.76
C VAL A 185 -29.44 2.46 -55.12
N LEU A 186 -29.41 2.28 -53.80
CA LEU A 186 -28.20 2.20 -53.02
C LEU A 186 -27.77 0.74 -52.95
N SER A 187 -26.54 0.48 -53.35
CA SER A 187 -25.99 -0.85 -53.56
C SER A 187 -26.09 -1.71 -52.30
N GLY A 188 -26.35 -2.99 -52.52
CA GLY A 188 -26.05 -4.09 -51.61
C GLY A 188 -25.15 -5.08 -52.35
N GLY A 189 -24.27 -5.77 -51.64
CA GLY A 189 -23.18 -6.53 -52.25
C GLY A 189 -23.36 -8.05 -52.19
N PHE A 190 -23.38 -8.73 -53.34
CA PHE A 190 -23.11 -10.17 -53.39
C PHE A 190 -21.61 -10.40 -53.57
N ALA A 191 -21.00 -11.23 -52.71
CA ALA A 191 -19.61 -11.67 -52.81
C ALA A 191 -18.52 -10.58 -52.92
N GLY A 192 -18.76 -9.37 -52.40
CA GLY A 192 -17.73 -8.35 -52.17
C GLY A 192 -17.43 -7.40 -53.33
N TRP A 193 -18.29 -7.35 -54.35
CA TRP A 193 -18.23 -6.32 -55.39
C TRP A 193 -19.14 -5.14 -55.01
N PHE A 194 -18.63 -3.91 -55.17
CA PHE A 194 -19.36 -2.68 -54.85
C PHE A 194 -19.45 -1.80 -56.09
N GLU A 195 -20.66 -1.38 -56.39
CA GLU A 195 -20.99 -0.49 -57.49
C GLU A 195 -21.49 0.86 -56.96
N PRO A 196 -21.32 1.96 -57.71
CA PRO A 196 -21.85 3.26 -57.32
C PRO A 196 -23.38 3.27 -57.27
N THR A 197 -23.93 4.21 -56.49
CA THR A 197 -25.38 4.48 -56.46
C THR A 197 -25.87 4.85 -57.86
N ILE A 198 -26.89 4.12 -58.33
CA ILE A 198 -27.57 4.44 -59.59
C ILE A 198 -28.88 5.19 -59.32
N LYS A 199 -29.31 6.00 -60.28
CA LYS A 199 -30.61 6.66 -60.27
C LYS A 199 -31.29 6.57 -61.64
N ILE A 200 -32.60 6.43 -61.64
CA ILE A 200 -33.45 6.35 -62.83
C ILE A 200 -34.41 7.55 -62.81
N ASP A 201 -34.52 8.30 -63.90
CA ASP A 201 -35.49 9.39 -64.02
C ASP A 201 -36.90 8.82 -64.23
N LEU A 202 -37.84 9.12 -63.33
CA LEU A 202 -39.22 8.66 -63.43
C LEU A 202 -40.11 9.60 -64.27
N ASN A 203 -39.57 10.71 -64.77
CA ASN A 203 -40.26 11.69 -65.62
C ASN A 203 -39.78 11.67 -67.07
N GLY A 204 -38.72 10.91 -67.38
CA GLY A 204 -38.25 10.66 -68.74
C GLY A 204 -38.96 9.46 -69.38
N ASP A 205 -39.12 9.48 -70.70
CA ASP A 205 -39.75 8.38 -71.44
C ASP A 205 -38.83 7.15 -71.60
N ASP A 206 -37.50 7.34 -71.50
CA ASP A 206 -36.49 6.32 -71.80
C ASP A 206 -36.02 5.50 -70.57
N TYR A 207 -36.39 5.88 -69.34
CA TYR A 207 -36.05 5.23 -68.05
C TYR A 207 -34.58 4.79 -67.84
N LEU A 208 -33.63 5.44 -68.52
CA LEU A 208 -32.20 5.12 -68.43
C LEU A 208 -31.67 5.32 -67.00
N TRP A 209 -30.91 4.35 -66.50
CA TRP A 209 -30.14 4.53 -65.27
C TRP A 209 -28.90 5.37 -65.51
N THR A 210 -28.54 6.17 -64.52
CA THR A 210 -27.29 6.94 -64.50
C THR A 210 -26.59 6.74 -63.17
N ILE A 211 -25.26 6.68 -63.20
CA ILE A 211 -24.44 6.73 -61.98
C ILE A 211 -24.58 8.13 -61.38
N ASP A 212 -24.89 8.24 -60.09
CA ASP A 212 -24.80 9.52 -59.40
C ASP A 212 -23.39 9.74 -58.85
N GLU A 213 -22.55 10.44 -59.62
CA GLU A 213 -21.19 10.82 -59.23
C GLU A 213 -21.10 11.67 -57.94
N LYS A 214 -22.22 12.21 -57.44
CA LYS A 214 -22.25 12.89 -56.14
C LYS A 214 -22.38 11.92 -54.98
N MET A 215 -23.05 10.78 -55.16
CA MET A 215 -23.40 9.91 -54.05
C MET A 215 -22.15 9.17 -53.55
N PRO A 216 -21.82 9.26 -52.25
CA PRO A 216 -20.67 8.56 -51.70
C PRO A 216 -20.89 7.05 -51.75
N TRP A 217 -19.82 6.28 -51.93
CA TRP A 217 -19.91 4.83 -52.07
C TRP A 217 -20.09 4.17 -50.70
N PHE A 218 -21.06 3.27 -50.58
CA PHE A 218 -21.37 2.54 -49.36
C PHE A 218 -21.02 1.06 -49.49
N ALA A 219 -19.98 0.61 -48.78
CA ALA A 219 -19.60 -0.80 -48.67
C ALA A 219 -20.39 -1.55 -47.56
N ILE A 220 -21.70 -1.29 -47.48
CA ILE A 220 -22.58 -1.72 -46.39
C ILE A 220 -23.75 -2.54 -46.96
N ASP A 221 -24.19 -3.55 -46.22
CA ASP A 221 -25.38 -4.39 -46.48
C ASP A 221 -26.39 -4.22 -45.33
N SER A 222 -27.70 -4.34 -45.61
CA SER A 222 -28.75 -4.45 -44.59
C SER A 222 -28.79 -3.30 -43.57
N TYR A 223 -28.54 -2.09 -44.05
CA TYR A 223 -28.61 -0.82 -43.32
C TYR A 223 -30.05 -0.26 -43.27
N GLY A 224 -30.33 0.58 -42.27
CA GLY A 224 -31.57 1.36 -42.22
C GLY A 224 -31.46 2.66 -43.03
N LEU A 225 -32.48 3.00 -43.81
CA LEU A 225 -32.61 4.29 -44.51
C LEU A 225 -33.77 5.12 -43.95
N ALA A 226 -33.59 6.44 -43.91
CA ALA A 226 -34.68 7.40 -43.71
C ALA A 226 -34.38 8.70 -44.48
N LEU A 227 -35.34 9.20 -45.27
CA LEU A 227 -35.20 10.44 -46.04
C LEU A 227 -35.97 11.59 -45.37
N ASN A 228 -35.33 12.75 -45.21
CA ASN A 228 -35.98 13.96 -44.71
C ASN A 228 -35.50 15.19 -45.50
N GLY A 229 -36.37 15.77 -46.32
CA GLY A 229 -36.03 16.88 -47.20
C GLY A 229 -34.97 16.46 -48.23
N ASN A 230 -33.81 17.10 -48.21
CA ASN A 230 -32.65 16.76 -49.04
C ASN A 230 -31.60 15.91 -48.30
N ILE A 231 -31.87 15.46 -47.08
CA ILE A 231 -30.93 14.68 -46.26
C ILE A 231 -31.39 13.24 -46.17
N LEU A 232 -30.56 12.31 -46.66
CA LEU A 232 -30.71 10.88 -46.41
C LEU A 232 -29.93 10.50 -45.16
N TYR A 233 -30.57 9.80 -44.23
CA TYR A 233 -29.93 9.18 -43.08
C TYR A 233 -29.70 7.70 -43.35
N VAL A 234 -28.48 7.24 -43.11
CA VAL A 234 -28.06 5.84 -43.22
C VAL A 234 -27.61 5.38 -41.84
N PHE A 235 -28.25 4.34 -41.30
CA PHE A 235 -27.96 3.83 -39.97
C PHE A 235 -27.53 2.36 -39.97
N GLY A 236 -26.36 2.09 -39.40
CA GLY A 236 -25.82 0.77 -39.15
C GLY A 236 -25.68 -0.10 -40.41
N GLY A 237 -26.01 -1.38 -40.27
CA GLY A 237 -25.81 -2.41 -41.31
C GLY A 237 -24.50 -3.17 -41.14
N PHE A 238 -24.20 -4.10 -42.05
CA PHE A 238 -22.96 -4.86 -42.08
C PHE A 238 -21.98 -4.24 -43.09
N ASN A 239 -20.91 -3.64 -42.59
CA ASN A 239 -19.83 -3.13 -43.43
C ASN A 239 -18.93 -4.30 -43.86
N ILE A 240 -18.86 -4.55 -45.16
CA ILE A 240 -18.16 -5.70 -45.75
C ILE A 240 -16.66 -5.42 -45.91
N GLU A 241 -16.24 -4.16 -46.05
CA GLU A 241 -14.81 -3.79 -46.09
C GLU A 241 -14.11 -4.06 -44.73
N TYR A 242 -14.82 -3.81 -43.63
CA TYR A 242 -14.35 -4.11 -42.27
C TYR A 242 -14.83 -5.46 -41.72
N TYR A 243 -15.69 -6.17 -42.46
CA TYR A 243 -16.32 -7.45 -42.08
C TYR A 243 -17.07 -7.40 -40.74
N SER A 244 -17.70 -6.26 -40.44
CA SER A 244 -18.25 -5.95 -39.12
C SER A 244 -19.63 -5.28 -39.19
N TYR A 245 -20.41 -5.42 -38.12
CA TYR A 245 -21.64 -4.65 -37.95
C TYR A 245 -21.32 -3.23 -37.49
N SER A 246 -21.89 -2.25 -38.16
CA SER A 246 -21.83 -0.84 -37.75
C SER A 246 -23.09 -0.45 -36.97
N ASN A 247 -22.92 0.48 -36.03
CA ASN A 247 -23.98 1.24 -35.36
C ASN A 247 -23.77 2.75 -35.59
N GLU A 248 -23.03 3.11 -36.64
CA GLU A 248 -22.80 4.49 -37.04
C GLU A 248 -24.06 5.08 -37.66
N LEU A 249 -24.30 6.37 -37.41
CA LEU A 249 -25.32 7.15 -38.10
C LEU A 249 -24.61 8.13 -39.02
N PHE A 250 -24.82 7.97 -40.33
CA PHE A 250 -24.39 8.93 -41.34
C PHE A 250 -25.60 9.74 -41.83
N SER A 251 -25.38 11.01 -42.15
CA SER A 251 -26.25 11.76 -43.06
C SER A 251 -25.56 12.01 -44.38
N VAL A 252 -26.32 12.07 -45.47
CA VAL A 252 -25.88 12.42 -46.82
C VAL A 252 -26.74 13.55 -47.34
N ASP A 253 -26.12 14.66 -47.69
CA ASP A 253 -26.80 15.76 -48.38
C ASP A 253 -26.90 15.44 -49.88
N LEU A 254 -28.13 15.20 -50.36
CA LEU A 254 -28.40 14.74 -51.73
C LEU A 254 -28.18 15.82 -52.81
N GLU A 255 -28.06 17.09 -52.43
CA GLU A 255 -27.74 18.16 -53.39
C GLU A 255 -26.25 18.26 -53.66
N THR A 256 -25.42 17.99 -52.65
CA THR A 256 -23.97 18.21 -52.68
C THR A 256 -23.13 16.94 -52.67
N GLY A 257 -23.68 15.79 -52.25
CA GLY A 257 -22.97 14.52 -52.10
C GLY A 257 -22.17 14.38 -50.80
N ASN A 258 -22.15 15.40 -49.94
CA ASN A 258 -21.39 15.35 -48.70
C ASN A 258 -22.03 14.38 -47.69
N SER A 259 -21.26 13.40 -47.23
CA SER A 259 -21.60 12.60 -46.06
C SER A 259 -21.00 13.18 -44.78
N TYR A 260 -21.76 13.10 -43.68
CA TYR A 260 -21.33 13.47 -42.34
C TYR A 260 -21.64 12.34 -41.37
N LEU A 261 -20.63 11.84 -40.66
CA LEU A 261 -20.82 10.98 -39.50
C LEU A 261 -21.46 11.82 -38.38
N LEU A 262 -22.67 11.44 -37.96
CA LEU A 262 -23.46 12.12 -36.92
C LEU A 262 -23.36 11.45 -35.54
N SER A 263 -22.98 10.17 -35.49
CA SER A 263 -22.66 9.50 -34.23
C SER A 263 -21.30 9.97 -33.71
N GLU A 264 -21.25 10.47 -32.47
CA GLU A 264 -20.00 10.88 -31.81
C GLU A 264 -19.01 9.71 -31.72
N LEU A 265 -17.73 9.99 -32.00
CA LEU A 265 -16.64 9.01 -31.88
C LEU A 265 -16.40 8.66 -30.41
N ASN A 266 -17.06 7.61 -29.93
CA ASN A 266 -16.65 6.88 -28.73
C ASN A 266 -15.26 6.28 -28.98
N ILE A 267 -14.20 6.98 -28.55
CA ILE A 267 -12.79 6.62 -28.77
C ILE A 267 -12.51 5.25 -28.16
N SER A 268 -12.43 4.21 -29.00
CA SER A 268 -12.17 2.82 -28.62
C SER A 268 -10.72 2.40 -28.91
N PRO A 269 -10.24 1.27 -28.35
CA PRO A 269 -8.92 0.74 -28.69
C PRO A 269 -8.92 0.15 -30.10
N GLU A 270 -7.83 0.35 -30.83
CA GLU A 270 -7.62 -0.24 -32.16
C GLU A 270 -7.79 -1.76 -32.19
N LYS A 271 -8.27 -2.30 -33.32
CA LYS A 271 -8.56 -3.72 -33.51
C LYS A 271 -7.33 -4.60 -33.24
N ARG A 272 -7.49 -5.69 -32.47
CA ARG A 272 -6.34 -6.49 -31.99
C ARG A 272 -6.69 -7.89 -31.49
N MET A 273 -5.73 -8.79 -31.62
CA MET A 273 -5.73 -10.13 -31.00
C MET A 273 -4.54 -10.32 -30.05
N HIS A 274 -4.61 -11.31 -29.16
CA HIS A 274 -3.57 -11.62 -28.14
C HIS A 274 -3.19 -10.43 -27.24
N ALA A 275 -4.10 -9.47 -27.05
CA ALA A 275 -4.03 -8.46 -26.00
C ALA A 275 -4.39 -9.08 -24.64
N SER A 276 -4.26 -8.32 -23.55
CA SER A 276 -4.58 -8.81 -22.20
C SER A 276 -5.47 -7.86 -21.43
N MET A 277 -6.49 -8.36 -20.72
CA MET A 277 -7.40 -7.55 -19.90
C MET A 277 -7.43 -7.97 -18.42
N VAL A 278 -7.49 -6.99 -17.52
CA VAL A 278 -7.67 -7.18 -16.06
C VAL A 278 -8.71 -6.19 -15.50
N ALA A 279 -9.24 -6.44 -14.30
CA ALA A 279 -10.20 -5.57 -13.63
C ALA A 279 -9.59 -4.93 -12.36
N ILE A 280 -9.57 -3.59 -12.29
CA ILE A 280 -8.96 -2.81 -11.22
C ILE A 280 -9.90 -1.65 -10.87
N ASN A 281 -10.28 -1.51 -9.59
CA ASN A 281 -11.12 -0.40 -9.07
C ASN A 281 -12.49 -0.21 -9.76
N GLY A 282 -13.05 -1.29 -10.33
CA GLY A 282 -14.32 -1.25 -11.09
C GLY A 282 -14.17 -0.92 -12.58
N GLU A 283 -12.95 -0.70 -13.05
CA GLU A 283 -12.63 -0.41 -14.45
C GLU A 283 -11.80 -1.54 -15.08
N LEU A 284 -11.90 -1.72 -16.40
CA LEU A 284 -11.23 -2.80 -17.14
C LEU A 284 -10.02 -2.24 -17.89
N TYR A 285 -8.83 -2.79 -17.64
CA TYR A 285 -7.56 -2.33 -18.19
C TYR A 285 -7.11 -3.30 -19.29
N VAL A 286 -7.01 -2.82 -20.53
CA VAL A 286 -6.49 -3.55 -21.71
C VAL A 286 -5.09 -3.07 -22.05
N PHE A 287 -4.16 -4.01 -22.24
CA PHE A 287 -2.77 -3.71 -22.61
C PHE A 287 -2.26 -4.55 -23.79
N GLY A 288 -1.57 -3.89 -24.72
CA GLY A 288 -0.81 -4.51 -25.81
C GLY A 288 -1.66 -5.29 -26.81
N GLY A 289 -1.09 -6.36 -27.39
CA GLY A 289 -1.69 -7.17 -28.45
C GLY A 289 -1.14 -6.82 -29.84
N LYS A 290 -1.77 -7.34 -30.90
CA LYS A 290 -1.34 -7.11 -32.29
C LYS A 290 -2.44 -7.14 -33.36
N THR A 291 -2.10 -6.59 -34.52
CA THR A 291 -2.67 -6.92 -35.83
C THR A 291 -1.70 -7.79 -36.65
N SER A 292 -1.91 -7.91 -37.96
CA SER A 292 -0.95 -8.42 -38.95
C SER A 292 0.33 -7.59 -39.05
N GLU A 293 0.26 -6.29 -38.76
CA GLU A 293 1.31 -5.30 -39.09
C GLU A 293 1.86 -4.57 -37.85
N ILE A 294 1.03 -4.37 -36.83
CA ILE A 294 1.33 -3.52 -35.67
C ILE A 294 1.33 -4.38 -34.39
N LEU A 295 2.36 -4.19 -33.57
CA LEU A 295 2.36 -4.60 -32.16
C LEU A 295 2.05 -3.36 -31.29
N TYR A 296 1.31 -3.55 -30.20
CA TYR A 296 0.91 -2.47 -29.31
C TYR A 296 1.58 -2.55 -27.92
N ASN A 297 1.75 -1.40 -27.26
CA ASN A 297 2.04 -1.26 -25.82
C ASN A 297 1.28 -0.07 -25.20
N ASP A 298 0.16 0.32 -25.81
CA ASP A 298 -0.80 1.25 -25.26
C ASP A 298 -1.57 0.63 -24.07
N MET A 299 -2.26 1.49 -23.31
CA MET A 299 -3.13 1.10 -22.20
C MET A 299 -4.48 1.77 -22.37
N TRP A 300 -5.54 0.97 -22.34
CA TRP A 300 -6.92 1.44 -22.45
C TRP A 300 -7.72 1.05 -21.22
N VAL A 301 -8.60 1.95 -20.78
CA VAL A 301 -9.44 1.75 -19.61
C VAL A 301 -10.90 1.90 -20.01
N PHE A 302 -11.71 0.88 -19.73
CA PHE A 302 -13.17 0.92 -19.90
C PHE A 302 -13.87 1.11 -18.55
N ASN A 303 -14.76 2.10 -18.47
CA ASN A 303 -15.53 2.38 -17.27
C ASN A 303 -16.89 1.66 -17.31
N VAL A 304 -17.06 0.61 -16.49
CA VAL A 304 -18.22 -0.30 -16.46
C VAL A 304 -19.50 0.32 -15.86
N VAL A 305 -19.55 1.65 -15.70
CA VAL A 305 -20.73 2.40 -15.23
C VAL A 305 -21.13 3.50 -16.21
N LYS A 306 -20.17 4.04 -16.98
CA LYS A 306 -20.38 5.04 -18.03
C LYS A 306 -20.37 4.45 -19.45
N GLU A 307 -20.02 3.17 -19.53
CA GLU A 307 -19.89 2.38 -20.75
C GLU A 307 -19.02 3.03 -21.84
N ASN A 308 -17.94 3.69 -21.40
CA ASN A 308 -17.01 4.38 -22.27
C ASN A 308 -15.54 3.98 -22.05
N TRP A 309 -14.79 4.09 -23.15
CA TRP A 309 -13.36 3.86 -23.23
C TRP A 309 -12.56 5.15 -23.02
N LYS A 310 -11.32 5.01 -22.57
CA LYS A 310 -10.36 6.09 -22.41
C LYS A 310 -8.94 5.54 -22.59
N GLU A 311 -8.13 6.18 -23.44
CA GLU A 311 -6.69 5.93 -23.47
C GLU A 311 -6.05 6.42 -22.15
N GLN A 312 -5.23 5.58 -21.53
CA GLN A 312 -4.56 5.90 -20.28
C GLN A 312 -3.08 6.16 -20.53
N SER A 313 -2.66 7.41 -20.33
CA SER A 313 -1.25 7.80 -20.39
C SER A 313 -0.42 6.99 -19.38
N ILE A 314 0.60 6.30 -19.87
CA ILE A 314 1.52 5.45 -19.09
C ILE A 314 2.93 6.01 -19.06
N SER A 315 3.70 5.65 -18.03
CA SER A 315 5.05 6.15 -17.78
C SER A 315 5.95 5.08 -17.15
N GLY A 316 7.25 5.37 -17.04
CA GLY A 316 8.23 4.48 -16.40
C GLY A 316 8.86 3.46 -17.36
N ASP A 317 9.16 2.27 -16.86
CA ASP A 317 9.75 1.15 -17.61
C ASP A 317 8.67 0.45 -18.48
N VAL A 318 8.06 1.18 -19.41
CA VAL A 318 6.96 0.66 -20.25
C VAL A 318 7.43 -0.57 -21.05
N PRO A 319 6.68 -1.70 -21.05
CA PRO A 319 7.02 -2.85 -21.87
C PRO A 319 7.11 -2.50 -23.36
N SER A 320 8.01 -3.15 -24.09
CA SER A 320 8.08 -3.04 -25.56
C SER A 320 6.79 -3.54 -26.22
N PRO A 321 6.38 -2.98 -27.39
CA PRO A 321 5.19 -3.42 -28.14
C PRO A 321 5.15 -4.92 -28.37
N ARG A 322 4.15 -5.61 -27.81
CA ARG A 322 4.15 -7.06 -27.67
C ARG A 322 2.75 -7.67 -27.59
N HIS A 323 2.69 -8.98 -27.83
CA HIS A 323 1.49 -9.79 -27.67
C HIS A 323 1.78 -11.12 -26.96
N SER A 324 0.71 -11.84 -26.59
CA SER A 324 0.79 -13.17 -25.94
C SER A 324 1.63 -13.17 -24.64
N HIS A 325 1.73 -12.03 -23.95
CA HIS A 325 2.27 -11.91 -22.60
C HIS A 325 1.25 -12.40 -21.56
N ALA A 326 1.75 -12.88 -20.42
CA ALA A 326 0.91 -13.27 -19.29
C ALA A 326 0.59 -12.04 -18.41
N VAL A 327 -0.62 -11.98 -17.84
CA VAL A 327 -1.03 -10.87 -16.95
C VAL A 327 -1.95 -11.36 -15.81
N ASP A 328 -1.88 -10.70 -14.65
CA ASP A 328 -2.87 -10.78 -13.56
C ASP A 328 -2.81 -9.52 -12.67
N SER A 329 -3.78 -9.33 -11.77
CA SER A 329 -3.92 -8.14 -10.90
C SER A 329 -4.40 -8.44 -9.47
N ASP A 330 -3.84 -7.72 -8.49
CA ASP A 330 -4.18 -7.77 -7.06
C ASP A 330 -4.19 -6.35 -6.47
N GLY A 331 -5.40 -5.81 -6.22
CA GLY A 331 -5.59 -4.41 -5.85
C GLY A 331 -5.16 -3.46 -6.97
N ASP A 332 -4.39 -2.43 -6.62
CA ASP A 332 -3.85 -1.42 -7.56
C ASP A 332 -2.63 -1.90 -8.38
N ALA A 333 -2.25 -3.18 -8.23
CA ALA A 333 -1.13 -3.80 -8.92
C ALA A 333 -1.60 -4.67 -10.09
N MET A 334 -0.97 -4.49 -11.25
CA MET A 334 -1.01 -5.45 -12.37
C MET A 334 0.42 -5.91 -12.67
N VAL A 335 0.62 -7.21 -12.89
CA VAL A 335 1.94 -7.78 -13.24
C VAL A 335 1.88 -8.41 -14.63
N LEU A 336 2.87 -8.08 -15.47
CA LEU A 336 3.03 -8.58 -16.83
C LEU A 336 4.31 -9.41 -16.94
N PHE A 337 4.26 -10.54 -17.63
CA PHE A 337 5.42 -11.40 -17.88
C PHE A 337 5.52 -11.89 -19.33
N GLY A 338 6.72 -11.83 -19.89
CA GLY A 338 7.07 -12.47 -21.15
C GLY A 338 6.31 -11.92 -22.36
N GLY A 339 5.93 -12.82 -23.27
CA GLY A 339 5.31 -12.50 -24.57
C GLY A 339 6.33 -12.41 -25.70
N GLU A 340 5.93 -11.79 -26.80
CA GLU A 340 6.72 -11.69 -28.04
C GLU A 340 6.70 -10.25 -28.59
N ASP A 341 7.87 -9.68 -28.86
CA ASP A 341 8.03 -8.40 -29.58
C ASP A 341 8.80 -8.59 -30.91
N VAL A 342 9.08 -7.50 -31.62
CA VAL A 342 9.81 -7.49 -32.90
C VAL A 342 11.22 -8.10 -32.87
N THR A 343 11.76 -8.41 -31.68
CA THR A 343 13.05 -9.10 -31.49
C THR A 343 12.91 -10.53 -30.97
N GLY A 344 11.67 -11.04 -30.82
CA GLY A 344 11.35 -12.42 -30.42
C GLY A 344 10.77 -12.55 -29.02
N LEU A 345 10.81 -13.80 -28.51
CA LEU A 345 10.27 -14.20 -27.21
C LEU A 345 10.93 -13.49 -26.03
N LYS A 346 10.20 -13.33 -24.92
CA LYS A 346 10.62 -12.59 -23.72
C LYS A 346 10.47 -13.39 -22.43
N ASN A 347 11.26 -13.04 -21.43
CA ASN A 347 11.11 -13.49 -20.05
C ASN A 347 11.17 -12.33 -19.05
N ASP A 348 10.99 -11.08 -19.50
CA ASP A 348 10.99 -9.93 -18.59
C ASP A 348 9.67 -9.79 -17.83
N LEU A 349 9.80 -9.38 -16.57
CA LEU A 349 8.71 -9.21 -15.62
C LEU A 349 8.56 -7.72 -15.31
N PHE A 350 7.32 -7.22 -15.33
CA PHE A 350 6.99 -5.83 -15.04
C PHE A 350 5.84 -5.75 -14.04
N ILE A 351 5.81 -4.68 -13.24
CA ILE A 351 4.67 -4.33 -12.39
C ILE A 351 4.19 -2.91 -12.74
N TYR A 352 2.88 -2.77 -12.89
CA TYR A 352 2.17 -1.52 -13.12
C TYR A 352 1.45 -1.09 -11.83
N ASN A 353 1.56 0.20 -11.51
CA ASN A 353 0.82 0.86 -10.44
C ASN A 353 -0.28 1.73 -11.07
N SER A 354 -1.55 1.35 -10.88
CA SER A 354 -2.68 2.07 -11.46
C SER A 354 -2.80 3.50 -10.93
N LEU A 355 -2.63 3.70 -9.61
CA LEU A 355 -2.71 4.99 -8.92
C LEU A 355 -1.69 6.03 -9.45
N LYS A 356 -0.54 5.56 -9.95
CA LYS A 356 0.50 6.41 -10.56
C LYS A 356 0.55 6.35 -12.09
N SER A 357 -0.18 5.41 -12.71
CA SER A 357 -0.04 5.04 -14.13
C SER A 357 1.43 4.82 -14.55
N TYR A 358 2.15 4.06 -13.72
CA TYR A 358 3.61 3.90 -13.80
C TYR A 358 4.01 2.41 -13.87
N TRP A 359 4.79 2.05 -14.88
CA TRP A 359 5.41 0.75 -15.07
C TRP A 359 6.81 0.69 -14.46
N LYS A 360 7.15 -0.44 -13.83
CA LYS A 360 8.48 -0.74 -13.30
C LYS A 360 8.94 -2.13 -13.72
N LYS A 361 10.15 -2.25 -14.25
CA LYS A 361 10.75 -3.54 -14.60
C LYS A 361 11.35 -4.21 -13.36
N LEU A 362 11.02 -5.48 -13.15
CA LEU A 362 11.49 -6.28 -12.02
C LEU A 362 12.73 -7.07 -12.45
N ILE A 363 13.91 -6.56 -12.07
CA ILE A 363 15.20 -7.20 -12.36
C ILE A 363 15.45 -8.28 -11.30
N THR A 364 15.55 -9.54 -11.72
CA THR A 364 15.83 -10.67 -10.82
C THR A 364 17.29 -10.70 -10.36
N LYS A 365 17.53 -11.30 -9.18
CA LYS A 365 18.86 -11.64 -8.65
C LYS A 365 19.24 -13.11 -8.87
N SER A 366 18.29 -13.97 -9.30
CA SER A 366 18.55 -15.41 -9.43
C SER A 366 19.48 -15.71 -10.61
N GLU A 367 20.43 -16.62 -10.40
CA GLU A 367 21.24 -17.21 -11.48
C GLU A 367 20.42 -18.09 -12.43
N VAL A 368 19.30 -18.64 -11.93
CA VAL A 368 18.39 -19.53 -12.65
C VAL A 368 16.99 -18.90 -12.65
N TYR A 369 16.44 -18.70 -13.84
CA TYR A 369 15.20 -17.95 -14.08
C TYR A 369 14.43 -18.54 -15.29
N PRO A 370 13.15 -18.17 -15.51
CA PRO A 370 12.36 -18.65 -16.63
C PRO A 370 12.98 -18.36 -18.00
N ARG A 371 12.79 -19.27 -18.95
CA ARG A 371 13.19 -19.08 -20.35
C ARG A 371 12.25 -18.11 -21.06
N ASN A 372 12.70 -17.57 -22.19
CA ASN A 372 11.87 -16.74 -23.06
C ASN A 372 10.62 -17.53 -23.49
N THR A 373 9.44 -16.94 -23.33
CA THR A 373 8.16 -17.65 -23.50
C THR A 373 7.01 -16.71 -23.88
N LYS A 374 6.08 -17.22 -24.69
CA LYS A 374 4.78 -16.58 -24.99
C LYS A 374 3.62 -17.54 -24.73
N GLY A 375 2.46 -17.02 -24.36
CA GLY A 375 1.33 -17.83 -23.92
C GLY A 375 1.63 -18.60 -22.62
N ALA A 376 2.46 -18.05 -21.73
CA ALA A 376 2.49 -18.52 -20.35
C ALA A 376 1.23 -18.03 -19.62
N CYS A 377 0.81 -18.72 -18.56
CA CYS A 377 -0.15 -18.16 -17.62
C CYS A 377 0.59 -17.50 -16.43
N LEU A 378 -0.08 -16.55 -15.77
CA LEU A 378 0.44 -15.86 -14.60
C LEU A 378 -0.66 -15.69 -13.55
N VAL A 379 -0.30 -15.76 -12.27
CA VAL A 379 -1.18 -15.47 -11.14
C VAL A 379 -0.45 -14.65 -10.08
N LEU A 380 -1.06 -13.57 -9.59
CA LEU A 380 -0.52 -12.68 -8.57
C LEU A 380 -1.19 -12.95 -7.21
N LYS A 381 -0.40 -13.44 -6.25
CA LYS A 381 -0.77 -13.60 -4.83
C LYS A 381 0.25 -12.87 -3.97
N PHE A 382 0.13 -11.55 -3.92
CA PHE A 382 1.18 -10.62 -3.51
C PHE A 382 1.75 -10.94 -2.09
N PRO A 383 3.09 -11.14 -1.94
CA PRO A 383 4.16 -10.69 -2.82
C PRO A 383 4.68 -11.73 -3.83
N LEU A 384 3.95 -12.82 -4.04
CA LEU A 384 4.36 -13.93 -4.90
C LEU A 384 3.69 -13.86 -6.26
N VAL A 385 4.47 -14.03 -7.32
CA VAL A 385 3.99 -14.21 -8.70
C VAL A 385 4.22 -15.67 -9.08
N TYR A 386 3.19 -16.34 -9.55
CA TYR A 386 3.29 -17.69 -10.12
C TYR A 386 3.22 -17.59 -11.63
N ILE A 387 4.17 -18.22 -12.32
CA ILE A 387 4.30 -18.24 -13.78
C ILE A 387 4.35 -19.69 -14.21
N TYR A 388 3.57 -20.07 -15.22
CA TYR A 388 3.54 -21.46 -15.69
C TYR A 388 3.45 -21.58 -17.20
N GLY A 389 4.28 -22.50 -17.73
CA GLY A 389 4.24 -22.98 -19.10
C GLY A 389 4.61 -21.95 -20.18
N GLY A 390 3.89 -22.03 -21.31
CA GLY A 390 4.09 -21.23 -22.51
C GLY A 390 5.05 -21.85 -23.52
N ILE A 391 5.06 -21.28 -24.73
CA ILE A 391 5.87 -21.70 -25.87
C ILE A 391 7.26 -21.06 -25.76
N THR A 392 8.29 -21.90 -25.69
CA THR A 392 9.71 -21.48 -25.64
C THR A 392 10.43 -21.84 -26.95
N ASP A 393 11.66 -21.35 -27.12
CA ASP A 393 12.55 -21.72 -28.24
C ASP A 393 12.85 -23.23 -28.33
N SER A 394 12.49 -24.02 -27.30
CA SER A 394 12.71 -25.48 -27.26
C SER A 394 11.41 -26.30 -27.25
N GLY A 395 10.27 -25.72 -27.63
CA GLY A 395 8.95 -26.35 -27.50
C GLY A 395 8.16 -25.86 -26.28
N ILE A 396 7.10 -26.57 -25.92
CA ILE A 396 6.15 -26.14 -24.90
C ILE A 396 6.70 -26.46 -23.49
N SER A 397 6.59 -25.52 -22.55
CA SER A 397 7.04 -25.72 -21.17
C SER A 397 5.91 -26.24 -20.27
N GLY A 398 6.27 -27.07 -19.28
CA GLY A 398 5.45 -27.37 -18.09
C GLY A 398 6.05 -26.78 -16.81
N ASP A 399 6.94 -25.79 -16.94
CA ASP A 399 7.68 -25.24 -15.81
C ASP A 399 6.78 -24.37 -14.93
N LEU A 400 6.63 -24.72 -13.65
CA LEU A 400 6.02 -23.87 -12.63
C LEU A 400 7.11 -23.11 -11.88
N TRP A 401 7.06 -21.78 -11.99
CA TRP A 401 7.94 -20.85 -11.29
C TRP A 401 7.16 -20.02 -10.28
N GLN A 402 7.80 -19.76 -9.15
CA GLN A 402 7.39 -18.77 -8.16
C GLN A 402 8.45 -17.67 -8.12
N PHE A 403 8.02 -16.41 -8.15
CA PHE A 403 8.89 -15.25 -7.99
C PHE A 403 8.45 -14.45 -6.76
N ASP A 404 9.37 -14.18 -5.84
CA ASP A 404 9.14 -13.30 -4.70
C ASP A 404 9.57 -11.87 -5.07
N ILE A 405 8.62 -10.94 -5.15
CA ILE A 405 8.91 -9.54 -5.54
C ILE A 405 9.75 -8.83 -4.46
N GLY A 406 9.68 -9.29 -3.20
CA GLY A 406 10.41 -8.75 -2.05
C GLY A 406 11.88 -9.15 -1.99
N SER A 407 12.25 -10.36 -2.42
CA SER A 407 13.65 -10.77 -2.60
C SER A 407 14.18 -10.51 -4.01
N LEU A 408 13.31 -10.50 -5.03
CA LEU A 408 13.58 -10.50 -6.47
C LEU A 408 14.16 -11.83 -7.00
N GLU A 409 13.78 -12.95 -6.40
CA GLU A 409 14.32 -14.28 -6.72
C GLU A 409 13.23 -15.22 -7.26
N TYR A 410 13.62 -16.03 -8.25
CA TYR A 410 12.86 -17.15 -8.79
C TYR A 410 13.18 -18.44 -8.04
N THR A 411 12.12 -19.21 -7.70
CA THR A 411 12.18 -20.60 -7.28
C THR A 411 11.42 -21.45 -8.30
N LYS A 412 12.04 -22.52 -8.82
CA LYS A 412 11.35 -23.50 -9.66
C LYS A 412 10.63 -24.52 -8.78
N LEU A 413 9.31 -24.60 -8.90
CA LEU A 413 8.47 -25.52 -8.13
C LEU A 413 8.24 -26.84 -8.88
N SER A 414 8.03 -26.80 -10.20
CA SER A 414 7.76 -28.00 -10.99
C SER A 414 8.11 -27.86 -12.48
N TRP A 415 7.89 -28.93 -13.25
CA TRP A 415 8.16 -29.04 -14.70
C TRP A 415 7.21 -30.00 -15.42
N LEU A 416 6.02 -30.27 -14.86
CA LEU A 416 5.08 -31.27 -15.36
C LEU A 416 3.96 -30.65 -16.20
N PHE A 417 3.43 -31.48 -17.11
CA PHE A 417 2.29 -31.21 -17.99
C PHE A 417 2.48 -29.99 -18.92
N PRO A 418 3.31 -30.06 -19.97
CA PRO A 418 3.48 -28.95 -20.90
C PRO A 418 2.17 -28.36 -21.43
N ARG A 419 2.03 -27.02 -21.34
CA ARG A 419 0.89 -26.23 -21.82
C ARG A 419 1.34 -24.87 -22.34
N SER A 420 0.55 -24.30 -23.25
CA SER A 420 0.61 -22.87 -23.60
C SER A 420 -0.80 -22.31 -23.79
N TYR A 421 -1.00 -21.03 -23.53
CA TYR A 421 -2.31 -20.35 -23.54
C TYR A 421 -3.36 -20.93 -22.56
N SER A 422 -2.91 -21.61 -21.50
CA SER A 422 -3.76 -21.91 -20.33
C SER A 422 -4.18 -20.62 -19.61
N LYS A 423 -5.37 -20.62 -19.01
CA LYS A 423 -5.68 -19.72 -17.88
C LYS A 423 -5.31 -20.42 -16.58
N CYS A 424 -4.85 -19.66 -15.59
CA CYS A 424 -4.47 -20.18 -14.28
C CYS A 424 -5.09 -19.34 -13.17
N TYR A 425 -5.34 -19.98 -12.03
CA TYR A 425 -5.98 -19.39 -10.86
C TYR A 425 -5.31 -19.92 -9.58
N ILE A 426 -5.43 -19.17 -8.48
CA ILE A 426 -5.02 -19.64 -7.15
C ILE A 426 -6.15 -19.42 -6.14
N PHE A 427 -6.59 -20.52 -5.53
CA PHE A 427 -7.57 -20.51 -4.45
C PHE A 427 -6.92 -21.16 -3.23
N ASP A 428 -6.87 -20.43 -2.12
CA ASP A 428 -6.00 -20.71 -0.98
C ASP A 428 -4.58 -21.11 -1.41
N ASN A 429 -4.15 -22.35 -1.20
CA ASN A 429 -2.82 -22.86 -1.55
C ASN A 429 -2.84 -23.91 -2.69
N LEU A 430 -3.91 -23.92 -3.48
CA LEU A 430 -4.06 -24.72 -4.70
C LEU A 430 -3.93 -23.83 -5.93
N PHE A 431 -2.94 -24.12 -6.78
CA PHE A 431 -2.71 -23.45 -8.06
C PHE A 431 -3.30 -24.31 -9.18
N TYR A 432 -4.28 -23.77 -9.91
CA TYR A 432 -5.02 -24.47 -10.96
C TYR A 432 -4.50 -24.05 -12.33
N VAL A 433 -4.30 -25.03 -13.22
CA VAL A 433 -3.95 -24.87 -14.64
C VAL A 433 -5.12 -25.40 -15.46
N ILE A 434 -5.68 -24.56 -16.33
CA ILE A 434 -6.89 -24.84 -17.09
C ILE A 434 -6.59 -24.73 -18.58
N GLU A 435 -6.94 -25.79 -19.33
CA GLU A 435 -6.73 -25.86 -20.79
C GLU A 435 -5.29 -25.53 -21.21
N GLY A 436 -5.11 -25.15 -22.47
CA GLY A 436 -3.83 -24.82 -23.07
C GLY A 436 -3.30 -25.92 -23.99
N ASN A 437 -2.61 -25.47 -25.02
CA ASN A 437 -2.25 -26.22 -26.21
C ASN A 437 -1.07 -27.14 -25.89
N GLN A 438 -1.10 -28.35 -26.45
CA GLN A 438 -0.13 -29.43 -26.21
C GLN A 438 0.62 -29.75 -27.50
N GLU A 439 1.81 -30.34 -27.43
CA GLU A 439 2.65 -30.62 -28.62
C GLU A 439 2.00 -31.57 -29.64
N ASN A 440 1.01 -32.37 -29.21
CA ASN A 440 0.23 -33.28 -30.06
C ASN A 440 -1.23 -32.81 -30.29
N ASP A 441 -1.60 -31.62 -29.79
CA ASP A 441 -2.93 -31.00 -29.83
C ASP A 441 -4.15 -31.92 -29.57
N THR A 442 -3.99 -32.93 -28.69
CA THR A 442 -5.05 -33.92 -28.40
C THR A 442 -6.16 -33.40 -27.48
N GLY A 443 -6.12 -32.10 -27.13
CA GLY A 443 -7.21 -31.41 -26.45
C GLY A 443 -7.22 -31.43 -24.91
N PHE A 444 -8.27 -30.83 -24.36
CA PHE A 444 -8.62 -30.76 -22.95
C PHE A 444 -9.14 -32.11 -22.45
N HIS A 445 -8.37 -32.72 -21.56
CA HIS A 445 -8.77 -33.92 -20.81
C HIS A 445 -9.15 -33.59 -19.36
N GLY A 446 -9.19 -32.30 -19.00
CA GLY A 446 -9.37 -31.80 -17.64
C GLY A 446 -8.26 -30.84 -17.19
N TYR A 447 -8.35 -30.39 -15.94
CA TYR A 447 -7.47 -29.37 -15.36
C TYR A 447 -6.52 -29.98 -14.32
N GLU A 448 -5.32 -29.40 -14.22
CA GLU A 448 -4.29 -29.80 -13.29
C GLU A 448 -4.24 -28.88 -12.06
N ILE A 449 -4.06 -29.47 -10.87
CA ILE A 449 -4.00 -28.75 -9.59
C ILE A 449 -2.64 -29.00 -8.95
N TYR A 450 -1.85 -27.95 -8.70
CA TYR A 450 -0.63 -28.03 -7.90
C TYR A 450 -0.90 -27.56 -6.47
N ASN A 451 -0.70 -28.46 -5.50
CA ASN A 451 -0.74 -28.12 -4.08
C ASN A 451 0.62 -27.58 -3.63
N ILE A 452 0.65 -26.31 -3.23
CA ILE A 452 1.88 -25.56 -2.92
C ILE A 452 2.50 -26.02 -1.59
N GLU A 453 1.69 -26.49 -0.62
CA GLU A 453 2.19 -26.98 0.68
C GLU A 453 2.75 -28.40 0.59
N LEU A 454 2.09 -29.27 -0.19
CA LEU A 454 2.48 -30.67 -0.34
C LEU A 454 3.53 -30.89 -1.46
N ASN A 455 3.78 -29.88 -2.30
CA ASN A 455 4.61 -29.97 -3.50
C ASN A 455 4.21 -31.16 -4.38
N SER A 456 2.91 -31.24 -4.69
CA SER A 456 2.31 -32.36 -5.40
C SER A 456 1.27 -31.90 -6.40
N TRP A 457 1.20 -32.58 -7.54
CA TRP A 457 0.13 -32.39 -8.52
C TRP A 457 -1.00 -33.41 -8.31
N ASP A 458 -2.23 -32.95 -8.52
CA ASP A 458 -3.43 -33.74 -8.75
C ASP A 458 -4.03 -33.34 -10.11
N ARG A 459 -4.93 -34.17 -10.67
CA ARG A 459 -5.57 -33.91 -11.97
C ARG A 459 -7.04 -34.36 -11.95
N SER A 460 -7.94 -33.39 -12.18
CA SER A 460 -9.31 -33.71 -12.58
C SER A 460 -9.31 -34.18 -14.04
N ASN A 461 -10.03 -35.27 -14.37
CA ASN A 461 -10.11 -35.79 -15.72
C ASN A 461 -11.57 -35.86 -16.19
N TYR A 462 -11.87 -35.33 -17.37
CA TYR A 462 -13.19 -35.46 -18.03
C TYR A 462 -13.11 -36.47 -19.18
N PRO A 463 -14.10 -37.39 -19.32
CA PRO A 463 -14.03 -38.45 -20.32
C PRO A 463 -14.43 -37.96 -21.72
N TYR A 464 -13.48 -37.98 -22.66
CA TYR A 464 -13.66 -37.79 -24.11
C TYR A 464 -14.49 -36.56 -24.53
N TYR A 465 -13.82 -35.42 -24.73
CA TYR A 465 -14.45 -34.21 -25.25
C TYR A 465 -13.71 -33.67 -26.50
N TYR A 466 -14.45 -33.05 -27.43
CA TYR A 466 -13.86 -32.38 -28.59
C TYR A 466 -13.29 -31.03 -28.17
N SER A 467 -11.97 -30.88 -28.21
CA SER A 467 -11.32 -29.71 -27.62
C SER A 467 -11.14 -28.59 -28.61
N TYR A 468 -11.96 -27.57 -28.44
CA TYR A 468 -11.55 -26.19 -28.67
C TYR A 468 -10.54 -25.76 -27.59
N VAL A 469 -9.72 -24.76 -27.85
CA VAL A 469 -8.72 -24.14 -26.96
C VAL A 469 -8.66 -22.63 -27.25
N ASP A 470 -7.89 -21.85 -26.48
CA ASP A 470 -7.71 -20.39 -26.68
C ASP A 470 -9.00 -19.54 -26.60
N GLY A 471 -10.09 -20.10 -26.03
CA GLY A 471 -11.37 -19.43 -25.79
C GLY A 471 -11.42 -18.65 -24.47
N LEU A 472 -12.62 -18.22 -24.07
CA LEU A 472 -12.87 -17.57 -22.78
C LEU A 472 -12.89 -18.64 -21.68
N GLN A 473 -12.05 -18.52 -20.65
CA GLN A 473 -11.83 -19.56 -19.63
C GLN A 473 -11.93 -18.98 -18.21
N ILE A 474 -12.89 -19.44 -17.40
CA ILE A 474 -13.13 -18.93 -16.04
C ILE A 474 -13.30 -20.09 -15.04
N MET A 475 -12.69 -19.96 -13.86
CA MET A 475 -12.91 -20.87 -12.74
C MET A 475 -13.78 -20.21 -11.66
N LEU A 476 -15.03 -20.66 -11.55
CA LEU A 476 -15.96 -20.29 -10.49
C LEU A 476 -15.80 -21.25 -9.31
N ASN A 477 -14.87 -20.92 -8.42
CA ASN A 477 -14.45 -21.75 -7.28
C ASN A 477 -13.87 -23.10 -7.72
N ASN A 478 -14.68 -24.16 -7.85
CA ASN A 478 -14.26 -25.45 -8.41
C ASN A 478 -14.97 -25.82 -9.72
N THR A 479 -15.93 -25.01 -10.19
CA THR A 479 -16.60 -25.20 -11.48
C THR A 479 -15.85 -24.45 -12.56
N TYR A 480 -15.50 -25.12 -13.66
CA TYR A 480 -14.85 -24.48 -14.80
C TYR A 480 -15.90 -24.11 -15.86
N VAL A 481 -15.85 -22.89 -16.37
CA VAL A 481 -16.71 -22.37 -17.45
C VAL A 481 -15.85 -21.98 -18.63
N LYS A 482 -16.29 -22.38 -19.82
CA LYS A 482 -15.68 -22.08 -21.11
C LYS A 482 -16.70 -21.40 -22.02
N VAL A 483 -16.24 -20.48 -22.87
CA VAL A 483 -17.00 -20.04 -24.07
C VAL A 483 -16.08 -20.03 -25.29
N GLY A 484 -16.49 -20.70 -26.36
CA GLY A 484 -15.81 -20.72 -27.65
C GLY A 484 -14.43 -21.39 -27.66
N GLY A 485 -13.52 -20.79 -28.43
CA GLY A 485 -12.18 -21.32 -28.73
C GLY A 485 -12.07 -21.94 -30.13
N GLN A 486 -10.84 -22.32 -30.50
CA GLN A 486 -10.45 -22.93 -31.77
C GLN A 486 -10.00 -24.39 -31.61
N THR A 487 -10.19 -25.25 -32.60
CA THR A 487 -9.68 -26.64 -32.62
C THR A 487 -8.89 -26.90 -33.91
N TRP A 488 -7.72 -27.55 -33.79
CA TRP A 488 -6.79 -27.84 -34.89
C TRP A 488 -6.37 -26.63 -35.76
N LEU A 489 -6.51 -25.40 -35.22
CA LEU A 489 -6.44 -24.13 -35.96
C LEU A 489 -7.45 -23.99 -37.12
N LEU A 490 -8.49 -24.83 -37.19
CA LEU A 490 -9.37 -24.94 -38.37
C LEU A 490 -10.84 -24.65 -38.09
N GLU A 491 -11.39 -25.09 -36.96
CA GLU A 491 -12.80 -24.86 -36.61
C GLU A 491 -12.92 -24.09 -35.28
N LEU A 492 -13.89 -23.20 -35.19
CA LEU A 492 -14.20 -22.37 -34.01
C LEU A 492 -15.53 -22.82 -33.39
N SER A 493 -15.63 -22.73 -32.07
CA SER A 493 -16.88 -22.95 -31.33
C SER A 493 -17.59 -21.64 -31.00
N GLY A 494 -18.93 -21.67 -31.06
CA GLY A 494 -19.84 -20.67 -30.48
C GLY A 494 -20.65 -21.25 -29.30
N GLU A 495 -20.18 -22.36 -28.74
CA GLU A 495 -20.79 -23.08 -27.63
C GLU A 495 -20.18 -22.60 -26.30
N ALA A 496 -20.94 -22.72 -25.21
CA ALA A 496 -20.42 -22.56 -23.84
C ALA A 496 -20.55 -23.88 -23.07
N ASP A 497 -19.52 -24.20 -22.30
CA ASP A 497 -19.42 -25.46 -21.55
C ASP A 497 -19.17 -25.21 -20.06
N VAL A 498 -19.96 -25.85 -19.20
CA VAL A 498 -19.83 -25.80 -17.74
C VAL A 498 -19.41 -27.17 -17.21
N PHE A 499 -18.18 -27.28 -16.76
CA PHE A 499 -17.55 -28.49 -16.23
C PHE A 499 -17.61 -28.49 -14.70
N GLN A 500 -18.37 -29.42 -14.12
CA GLN A 500 -18.54 -29.52 -12.66
C GLN A 500 -17.46 -30.41 -12.00
N PRO A 501 -17.20 -30.25 -10.68
CA PRO A 501 -16.23 -31.08 -9.94
C PRO A 501 -16.56 -32.58 -9.88
N ASN A 502 -17.82 -32.95 -10.15
CA ASN A 502 -18.32 -34.32 -10.12
C ASN A 502 -18.11 -35.07 -11.47
N GLY A 503 -17.51 -34.42 -12.47
CA GLY A 503 -17.29 -34.98 -13.81
C GLY A 503 -18.42 -34.73 -14.81
N SER A 504 -19.52 -34.05 -14.43
CA SER A 504 -20.59 -33.67 -15.37
C SER A 504 -20.23 -32.42 -16.17
N ILE A 505 -20.83 -32.31 -17.36
CA ILE A 505 -20.65 -31.23 -18.32
C ILE A 505 -22.04 -30.77 -18.78
N TYR A 506 -22.29 -29.46 -18.78
CA TYR A 506 -23.49 -28.85 -19.35
C TYR A 506 -23.05 -28.02 -20.56
N GLN A 507 -23.63 -28.31 -21.73
CA GLN A 507 -23.28 -27.67 -23.00
C GLN A 507 -24.42 -26.76 -23.48
N TYR A 508 -24.07 -25.55 -23.94
CA TYR A 508 -25.00 -24.53 -24.42
C TYR A 508 -24.69 -24.21 -25.90
N PRO A 509 -25.45 -24.78 -26.86
CA PRO A 509 -25.03 -24.84 -28.27
C PRO A 509 -25.30 -23.55 -29.06
N TYR A 510 -24.26 -23.01 -29.70
CA TYR A 510 -24.30 -21.94 -30.73
C TYR A 510 -25.06 -20.65 -30.36
N TYR A 511 -24.93 -20.19 -29.11
CA TYR A 511 -25.47 -18.89 -28.68
C TYR A 511 -24.44 -17.76 -28.71
N PHE A 512 -23.15 -18.07 -28.72
CA PHE A 512 -22.07 -17.10 -28.52
C PHE A 512 -21.20 -16.93 -29.76
N SER A 513 -20.54 -15.78 -29.85
CA SER A 513 -19.57 -15.46 -30.92
C SER A 513 -18.43 -16.49 -30.99
N TYR A 514 -17.81 -16.62 -32.16
CA TYR A 514 -16.71 -17.56 -32.42
C TYR A 514 -15.35 -17.05 -31.88
N VAL A 515 -15.25 -16.98 -30.55
CA VAL A 515 -14.20 -16.22 -29.84
C VAL A 515 -12.93 -17.03 -29.65
N TYR A 516 -11.79 -16.48 -30.07
CA TYR A 516 -10.47 -17.04 -29.80
C TYR A 516 -9.40 -15.93 -29.70
N PHE A 517 -8.41 -16.11 -28.83
CA PHE A 517 -7.33 -15.13 -28.54
C PHE A 517 -7.80 -13.70 -28.15
N SER A 518 -9.03 -13.56 -27.64
CA SER A 518 -9.56 -12.31 -27.09
C SER A 518 -8.88 -11.93 -25.76
N ALA A 519 -8.80 -10.63 -25.49
CA ALA A 519 -8.48 -10.14 -24.16
C ALA A 519 -9.74 -10.20 -23.28
N PHE A 520 -9.71 -10.98 -22.19
CA PHE A 520 -10.90 -11.15 -21.35
C PHE A 520 -10.62 -11.08 -19.84
N THR A 521 -11.63 -10.64 -19.08
CA THR A 521 -11.63 -10.63 -17.61
C THR A 521 -13.02 -10.88 -17.04
N TYR A 522 -13.08 -11.24 -15.76
CA TYR A 522 -14.33 -11.51 -15.05
C TYR A 522 -14.58 -10.42 -14.00
N HIS A 523 -15.70 -9.70 -14.13
CA HIS A 523 -16.06 -8.59 -13.24
C HIS A 523 -17.56 -8.56 -12.94
N ARG A 524 -17.93 -8.25 -11.70
CA ARG A 524 -19.29 -8.45 -11.16
C ARG A 524 -19.72 -9.91 -11.39
N ASP A 525 -20.74 -10.14 -12.20
CA ASP A 525 -21.27 -11.44 -12.63
C ASP A 525 -21.13 -11.66 -14.15
N ARG A 526 -20.18 -10.98 -14.81
CA ARG A 526 -20.05 -10.93 -16.28
C ARG A 526 -18.64 -11.25 -16.77
N ILE A 527 -18.57 -11.97 -17.88
CA ILE A 527 -17.34 -12.09 -18.69
C ILE A 527 -17.28 -10.87 -19.59
N TYR A 528 -16.24 -10.05 -19.50
CA TYR A 528 -15.97 -8.99 -20.48
C TYR A 528 -14.90 -9.47 -21.46
N SER A 529 -15.11 -9.20 -22.75
CA SER A 529 -14.25 -9.65 -23.85
C SER A 529 -13.96 -8.48 -24.78
N PHE A 530 -12.71 -8.34 -25.20
CA PHE A 530 -12.27 -7.30 -26.13
C PHE A 530 -11.37 -7.87 -27.25
N GLY A 531 -11.80 -7.64 -28.49
CA GLY A 531 -11.12 -8.08 -29.69
C GLY A 531 -10.98 -9.61 -29.74
N GLY A 532 -9.81 -10.06 -30.19
CA GLY A 532 -9.55 -11.46 -30.54
C GLY A 532 -9.33 -11.61 -32.04
N GLY A 533 -9.21 -12.85 -32.50
CA GLY A 533 -9.08 -13.15 -33.92
C GLY A 533 -10.42 -13.01 -34.67
N LEU A 534 -10.39 -12.51 -35.90
CA LEU A 534 -11.57 -12.41 -36.75
C LEU A 534 -12.05 -13.81 -37.20
N SER A 535 -13.37 -14.00 -37.35
CA SER A 535 -13.98 -15.28 -37.73
C SER A 535 -14.97 -15.11 -38.87
N GLN A 536 -14.99 -16.04 -39.84
CA GLN A 536 -16.03 -16.15 -40.86
C GLN A 536 -16.89 -17.38 -40.57
N ALA A 537 -18.00 -17.16 -39.85
CA ALA A 537 -18.71 -18.22 -39.14
C ALA A 537 -17.71 -19.09 -38.33
N ARG A 538 -17.80 -20.42 -38.42
CA ARG A 538 -16.96 -21.37 -37.67
C ARG A 538 -15.49 -21.46 -38.12
N PHE A 539 -14.98 -20.57 -38.97
CA PHE A 539 -13.61 -20.62 -39.51
C PHE A 539 -12.79 -19.38 -39.11
N PRO A 540 -11.53 -19.52 -38.66
CA PRO A 540 -10.68 -18.40 -38.28
C PRO A 540 -10.09 -17.66 -39.48
N VAL A 541 -10.10 -16.32 -39.43
CA VAL A 541 -9.42 -15.44 -40.39
C VAL A 541 -8.07 -15.04 -39.80
N PHE A 542 -7.04 -15.85 -40.10
CA PHE A 542 -5.70 -15.67 -39.54
C PHE A 542 -5.12 -14.27 -39.75
N LEU A 543 -4.33 -13.82 -38.76
CA LEU A 543 -3.62 -12.53 -38.72
C LEU A 543 -4.49 -11.26 -38.69
N SER A 544 -5.82 -11.39 -38.84
CA SER A 544 -6.76 -10.29 -38.60
C SER A 544 -7.35 -10.38 -37.18
N GLY A 545 -7.49 -9.23 -36.53
CA GLY A 545 -8.13 -9.11 -35.22
C GLY A 545 -9.30 -8.12 -35.27
N THR A 546 -10.24 -8.26 -34.34
CA THR A 546 -11.44 -7.43 -34.27
C THR A 546 -11.33 -6.30 -33.24
N TYR A 547 -12.29 -5.37 -33.26
CA TYR A 547 -12.49 -4.34 -32.22
C TYR A 547 -13.68 -4.67 -31.32
N ASP A 548 -14.24 -5.88 -31.41
CA ASP A 548 -15.49 -6.24 -30.75
C ASP A 548 -15.38 -6.08 -29.23
N PHE A 549 -16.32 -5.37 -28.64
CA PHE A 549 -16.44 -5.27 -27.19
C PHE A 549 -17.86 -5.65 -26.76
N TYR A 550 -17.96 -6.65 -25.90
CA TYR A 550 -19.22 -7.15 -25.38
C TYR A 550 -18.97 -7.84 -24.03
N TYR A 551 -20.07 -8.13 -23.33
CA TYR A 551 -20.06 -9.00 -22.16
C TYR A 551 -20.97 -10.21 -22.35
N ILE A 552 -20.74 -11.25 -21.56
CA ILE A 552 -21.66 -12.38 -21.39
C ILE A 552 -22.11 -12.37 -19.93
N ASP A 553 -23.42 -12.36 -19.67
CA ASP A 553 -23.94 -12.46 -18.31
C ASP A 553 -23.92 -13.91 -17.84
N MET A 554 -23.26 -14.19 -16.72
CA MET A 554 -23.12 -15.58 -16.25
C MET A 554 -24.46 -16.25 -15.91
N LYS A 555 -25.56 -15.50 -15.79
CA LYS A 555 -26.91 -16.06 -15.62
C LYS A 555 -27.40 -16.82 -16.86
N GLU A 556 -26.90 -16.47 -18.06
CA GLU A 556 -27.22 -17.16 -19.32
C GLU A 556 -26.60 -18.56 -19.35
N ILE A 557 -25.36 -18.69 -18.84
CA ILE A 557 -24.59 -19.95 -18.81
C ILE A 557 -24.91 -20.78 -17.54
N CYS A 558 -25.15 -20.15 -16.40
CA CYS A 558 -25.45 -20.83 -15.13
C CYS A 558 -26.94 -21.18 -14.94
N PHE A 559 -27.76 -21.11 -15.98
CA PHE A 559 -29.19 -21.42 -15.91
C PHE A 559 -29.47 -22.85 -15.43
N GLU A 560 -30.65 -23.08 -14.85
CA GLU A 560 -31.10 -24.36 -14.25
C GLU A 560 -30.16 -24.99 -13.21
N GLY A 561 -29.18 -24.25 -12.69
CA GLY A 561 -28.28 -24.70 -11.62
C GLY A 561 -27.00 -25.39 -12.10
N ALA A 562 -26.60 -25.21 -13.36
CA ALA A 562 -25.31 -25.69 -13.86
C ALA A 562 -24.12 -25.07 -13.09
N CYS A 563 -24.23 -23.81 -12.67
CA CYS A 563 -23.30 -23.12 -11.76
C CYS A 563 -24.00 -22.05 -10.90
N ASP A 564 -23.28 -21.38 -9.99
CA ASP A 564 -23.71 -20.13 -9.33
C ASP A 564 -22.85 -18.99 -9.88
N PRO A 565 -23.41 -17.89 -10.40
CA PRO A 565 -22.65 -16.72 -10.83
C PRO A 565 -22.06 -15.98 -9.60
N LEU A 566 -20.86 -16.38 -9.19
CA LEU A 566 -20.16 -15.85 -8.02
C LEU A 566 -19.58 -14.46 -8.28
N CYS A 567 -20.06 -13.44 -7.58
CA CYS A 567 -19.57 -12.05 -7.70
C CYS A 567 -18.04 -11.93 -7.62
N SER A 568 -17.40 -11.27 -8.60
CA SER A 568 -15.94 -11.11 -8.68
C SER A 568 -15.31 -10.47 -7.44
N LYS A 569 -13.98 -10.61 -7.27
CA LYS A 569 -13.22 -9.77 -6.33
C LYS A 569 -13.56 -8.29 -6.57
N GLY A 570 -13.59 -7.50 -5.50
CA GLY A 570 -14.03 -6.11 -5.54
C GLY A 570 -15.54 -5.89 -5.54
N THR A 571 -16.34 -6.96 -5.55
CA THR A 571 -17.82 -6.90 -5.56
C THR A 571 -18.43 -7.79 -4.48
N TYR A 572 -19.75 -7.66 -4.27
CA TYR A 572 -20.53 -8.45 -3.32
C TYR A 572 -21.96 -8.71 -3.80
N LYS A 573 -22.56 -9.81 -3.35
CA LYS A 573 -23.92 -10.27 -3.72
C LYS A 573 -25.00 -9.41 -3.03
N SER A 574 -26.00 -8.96 -3.77
CA SER A 574 -27.12 -8.15 -3.29
C SER A 574 -28.40 -8.44 -4.09
N ASP A 575 -29.54 -7.95 -3.64
CA ASP A 575 -30.86 -8.16 -4.29
C ASP A 575 -30.92 -7.61 -5.73
N GLN A 576 -30.00 -6.69 -6.08
CA GLN A 576 -29.85 -6.10 -7.41
C GLN A 576 -28.70 -6.74 -8.23
N GLY A 577 -28.19 -7.91 -7.81
CA GLY A 577 -27.04 -8.58 -8.44
C GLY A 577 -25.70 -8.27 -7.73
N CYS A 578 -24.60 -8.38 -8.47
CA CYS A 578 -23.25 -8.16 -7.93
C CYS A 578 -22.85 -6.68 -7.95
N ILE A 579 -22.81 -6.05 -6.77
CA ILE A 579 -22.53 -4.62 -6.58
C ILE A 579 -21.06 -4.42 -6.19
N GLU A 580 -20.41 -3.38 -6.72
CA GLU A 580 -19.04 -3.02 -6.35
C GLU A 580 -18.91 -2.52 -4.91
N CYS A 581 -17.77 -2.82 -4.29
CA CYS A 581 -17.42 -2.27 -2.99
C CYS A 581 -17.35 -0.75 -3.04
N LYS A 582 -18.02 -0.10 -2.09
CA LYS A 582 -18.04 1.36 -1.97
C LYS A 582 -16.68 1.86 -1.45
N PRO A 583 -16.28 3.11 -1.75
CA PRO A 583 -15.09 3.73 -1.17
C PRO A 583 -15.01 3.52 0.34
N GLY A 584 -13.82 3.18 0.83
CA GLY A 584 -13.56 2.74 2.21
C GLY A 584 -13.75 1.23 2.45
N SER A 585 -14.15 0.44 1.45
CA SER A 585 -14.36 -1.01 1.58
C SER A 585 -13.71 -1.82 0.46
N TYR A 586 -13.56 -3.13 0.67
CA TYR A 586 -12.89 -4.06 -0.24
C TYR A 586 -13.43 -5.50 -0.14
N SER A 587 -13.21 -6.34 -1.16
CA SER A 587 -13.61 -7.75 -1.21
C SER A 587 -12.54 -8.62 -1.89
N GLU A 588 -11.78 -9.38 -1.08
CA GLU A 588 -10.67 -10.25 -1.53
C GLU A 588 -11.16 -11.60 -2.10
N ILE A 589 -12.44 -11.95 -1.88
CA ILE A 589 -13.01 -13.29 -2.07
C ILE A 589 -14.15 -13.21 -3.08
N MET A 590 -14.10 -14.09 -4.09
CA MET A 590 -15.16 -14.23 -5.08
C MET A 590 -16.39 -14.92 -4.48
N GLY A 591 -17.58 -14.41 -4.77
CA GLY A 591 -18.84 -14.85 -4.17
C GLY A 591 -19.16 -14.22 -2.80
N SER A 592 -18.44 -13.17 -2.38
CA SER A 592 -18.67 -12.55 -1.07
C SER A 592 -20.09 -11.94 -0.93
N GLU A 593 -20.72 -12.14 0.23
CA GLU A 593 -22.01 -11.52 0.58
C GLU A 593 -21.87 -10.06 1.04
N LYS A 594 -20.65 -9.59 1.34
CA LYS A 594 -20.37 -8.22 1.81
C LYS A 594 -18.93 -7.80 1.57
N CYS A 595 -18.72 -6.49 1.46
CA CYS A 595 -17.38 -5.91 1.51
C CYS A 595 -16.89 -5.78 2.96
N ASN A 596 -15.60 -6.01 3.17
CA ASN A 596 -14.90 -5.69 4.41
C ASN A 596 -14.59 -4.19 4.44
N LEU A 597 -14.67 -3.58 5.63
CA LEU A 597 -14.32 -2.17 5.80
C LEU A 597 -12.81 -2.00 6.01
N CYS A 598 -12.21 -0.97 5.41
CA CYS A 598 -10.83 -0.60 5.72
C CYS A 598 -10.69 -0.21 7.20
N PRO A 599 -9.61 -0.62 7.90
CA PRO A 599 -9.43 -0.38 9.33
C PRO A 599 -9.12 1.10 9.65
N ILE A 600 -9.25 1.46 10.93
CA ILE A 600 -8.84 2.77 11.44
C ILE A 600 -7.37 3.06 11.15
N GLY A 601 -7.05 4.33 10.85
CA GLY A 601 -5.74 4.77 10.36
C GLY A 601 -5.50 4.56 8.86
N THR A 602 -6.43 3.94 8.14
CA THR A 602 -6.38 3.74 6.67
C THR A 602 -7.62 4.27 5.97
N TYR A 603 -7.56 4.42 4.64
CA TYR A 603 -8.69 4.82 3.78
C TYR A 603 -8.61 4.10 2.42
N ASN A 604 -9.72 4.06 1.69
CA ASN A 604 -9.73 3.69 0.26
C ASN A 604 -10.62 4.68 -0.51
N ALA A 605 -10.05 5.48 -1.41
CA ALA A 605 -10.82 6.45 -2.19
C ALA A 605 -11.67 5.80 -3.32
N ASN A 606 -11.32 4.59 -3.75
CA ASN A 606 -11.82 3.97 -4.97
C ASN A 606 -13.01 3.04 -4.73
N THR A 607 -13.87 2.91 -5.74
CA THR A 607 -14.86 1.82 -5.87
C THR A 607 -14.18 0.51 -6.22
N GLY A 608 -14.89 -0.62 -6.07
CA GLY A 608 -14.48 -1.91 -6.61
C GLY A 608 -13.22 -2.52 -5.99
N GLY A 609 -12.84 -2.12 -4.76
CA GLY A 609 -11.59 -2.53 -4.12
C GLY A 609 -11.43 -4.05 -3.98
N SER A 610 -10.55 -4.66 -4.76
CA SER A 610 -10.35 -6.11 -4.86
C SER A 610 -9.37 -6.69 -3.83
N SER A 611 -8.64 -5.84 -3.10
CA SER A 611 -7.57 -6.27 -2.18
C SER A 611 -7.53 -5.45 -0.89
N PHE A 612 -7.13 -6.07 0.23
CA PHE A 612 -6.87 -5.33 1.47
C PHE A 612 -5.78 -4.24 1.30
N ARG A 613 -4.88 -4.44 0.33
CA ARG A 613 -3.75 -3.55 0.05
C ARG A 613 -4.16 -2.12 -0.34
N GLN A 614 -5.41 -1.93 -0.73
CA GLN A 614 -5.99 -0.66 -1.17
C GLN A 614 -6.53 0.18 0.00
N CYS A 615 -6.51 -0.38 1.21
CA CYS A 615 -6.68 0.37 2.46
C CYS A 615 -5.36 1.09 2.80
N LEU A 616 -5.08 2.18 2.07
CA LEU A 616 -3.83 2.94 2.18
C LEU A 616 -3.74 3.64 3.54
N PRO A 617 -2.55 3.75 4.16
CA PRO A 617 -2.38 4.52 5.40
C PRO A 617 -2.72 5.99 5.16
N CYS A 618 -3.41 6.63 6.11
CA CYS A 618 -3.67 8.08 6.01
C CYS A 618 -2.35 8.86 5.87
N PRO A 619 -2.25 9.85 4.96
CA PRO A 619 -1.03 10.62 4.77
C PRO A 619 -0.69 11.51 5.99
N GLU A 620 0.57 11.91 6.08
CA GLU A 620 1.09 12.78 7.13
C GLU A 620 0.28 14.08 7.26
N GLY A 621 -0.05 14.47 8.49
CA GLY A 621 -0.95 15.59 8.77
C GLY A 621 -2.44 15.24 8.69
N THR A 622 -2.81 13.97 8.50
CA THR A 622 -4.19 13.48 8.53
C THR A 622 -4.34 12.23 9.42
N PHE A 623 -5.58 11.88 9.77
CA PHE A 623 -5.92 10.69 10.55
C PHE A 623 -7.27 10.10 10.13
N ASN A 624 -7.56 8.85 10.55
CA ASN A 624 -8.90 8.29 10.44
C ASN A 624 -9.27 7.46 11.70
N ASP A 625 -10.32 7.91 12.40
CA ASP A 625 -10.85 7.30 13.62
C ASP A 625 -11.94 6.24 13.40
N LYS A 626 -12.39 6.02 12.16
CA LYS A 626 -13.54 5.15 11.83
C LYS A 626 -13.20 4.08 10.79
N PRO A 627 -13.64 2.82 10.97
CA PRO A 627 -13.53 1.84 9.90
C PRO A 627 -14.43 2.25 8.73
N GLY A 628 -13.99 1.96 7.50
CA GLY A 628 -14.80 2.19 6.30
C GLY A 628 -14.70 3.59 5.70
N SER A 629 -13.69 4.40 6.04
CA SER A 629 -13.57 5.75 5.49
C SER A 629 -12.97 5.79 4.09
N SER A 630 -13.52 6.67 3.24
CA SER A 630 -13.01 6.96 1.90
C SER A 630 -11.99 8.12 1.86
N ILE A 631 -11.87 8.86 2.96
CA ILE A 631 -10.97 10.02 3.13
C ILE A 631 -10.38 10.03 4.54
N CYS A 632 -9.28 10.75 4.72
CA CYS A 632 -8.70 11.05 6.03
C CYS A 632 -9.00 12.48 6.46
N PHE A 633 -9.12 12.72 7.76
CA PHE A 633 -9.45 14.02 8.35
C PHE A 633 -8.16 14.79 8.70
N GLU A 634 -8.17 16.11 8.51
CA GLU A 634 -7.02 16.97 8.86
C GLU A 634 -6.67 16.92 10.35
N CYS A 635 -5.38 16.89 10.67
CA CYS A 635 -4.91 16.87 12.06
C CYS A 635 -5.18 18.23 12.75
N PRO A 636 -5.84 18.27 13.93
CA PRO A 636 -6.12 19.52 14.63
C PRO A 636 -4.83 20.26 15.06
N ALA A 637 -4.83 21.58 14.90
CA ALA A 637 -3.68 22.42 15.19
C ALA A 637 -3.10 22.21 16.60
N GLY A 638 -1.79 21.94 16.68
CA GLY A 638 -1.08 21.65 17.93
C GLY A 638 -1.05 20.18 18.36
N LEU A 639 -1.62 19.28 17.56
CA LEU A 639 -1.47 17.83 17.67
C LEU A 639 -0.57 17.31 16.53
N ASN A 640 -0.04 16.10 16.68
CA ASN A 640 0.67 15.39 15.61
C ASN A 640 -0.16 14.22 15.08
N CYS A 641 -0.04 13.99 13.78
CA CYS A 641 -0.59 12.86 13.05
C CYS A 641 0.41 12.42 11.98
N PRO A 642 1.41 11.58 12.31
CA PRO A 642 2.23 10.88 11.30
C PRO A 642 1.35 10.02 10.38
N ALA A 643 1.91 9.55 9.27
CA ALA A 643 1.18 8.65 8.38
C ALA A 643 0.64 7.41 9.13
N GLY A 644 -0.53 6.91 8.73
CA GLY A 644 -1.23 5.80 9.39
C GLY A 644 -1.92 6.15 10.72
N SER A 645 -2.04 7.43 11.08
CA SER A 645 -2.62 7.84 12.36
C SER A 645 -4.09 7.45 12.54
N LYS A 646 -4.37 6.70 13.61
CA LYS A 646 -5.71 6.30 14.06
C LYS A 646 -6.45 7.45 14.79
N LYS A 647 -5.70 8.31 15.48
CA LYS A 647 -6.20 9.50 16.20
C LYS A 647 -5.09 10.54 16.36
N PRO A 648 -5.40 11.85 16.45
CA PRO A 648 -4.41 12.87 16.77
C PRO A 648 -3.89 12.71 18.20
N TYR A 649 -2.58 12.83 18.41
CA TYR A 649 -1.99 12.83 19.76
C TYR A 649 -1.21 14.11 20.05
N LYS A 650 -1.10 14.46 21.33
CA LYS A 650 -0.30 15.62 21.76
C LYS A 650 1.18 15.31 21.60
N ILE A 651 1.92 16.24 20.98
CA ILE A 651 3.38 16.22 20.99
C ILE A 651 3.84 16.33 22.45
N LYS A 652 4.26 15.20 23.04
CA LYS A 652 5.12 15.25 24.23
C LYS A 652 6.48 15.74 23.74
N ILE A 653 6.74 17.03 23.89
CA ILE A 653 8.10 17.59 23.72
C ILE A 653 8.94 17.12 24.91
N THR A 654 9.32 15.83 24.88
CA THR A 654 10.47 15.34 25.62
C THR A 654 11.68 15.85 24.87
N ASN A 655 12.19 17.01 25.30
CA ASN A 655 13.53 17.41 24.93
C ASN A 655 14.53 16.29 25.29
N ASP A 656 15.57 16.23 24.47
CA ASP A 656 16.84 15.55 24.71
C ASP A 656 16.85 14.01 24.63
N TYR A 657 17.95 13.51 24.03
CA TYR A 657 18.41 12.13 24.12
C TYR A 657 18.27 11.60 25.55
N SER A 658 17.42 10.60 25.76
CA SER A 658 17.21 10.00 27.09
C SER A 658 18.35 9.04 27.44
N SER A 659 19.55 9.58 27.64
CA SER A 659 20.74 8.87 28.12
C SER A 659 20.77 8.88 29.65
N ILE A 660 20.26 7.81 30.27
CA ILE A 660 20.42 7.58 31.71
C ILE A 660 21.77 6.89 31.90
N GLN A 661 22.68 7.52 32.65
CA GLN A 661 23.98 6.93 32.98
C GLN A 661 24.20 6.85 34.50
N PRO A 662 24.76 5.73 35.01
CA PRO A 662 25.07 5.53 36.42
C PRO A 662 25.91 6.65 37.03
N LYS A 663 25.38 7.26 38.08
CA LYS A 663 25.93 8.46 38.70
C LYS A 663 27.30 8.20 39.35
N MET A 664 28.05 9.27 39.59
CA MET A 664 29.21 9.22 40.49
C MET A 664 28.74 9.13 41.94
N TYR A 665 29.48 8.43 42.79
CA TYR A 665 29.20 8.38 44.21
C TYR A 665 29.34 9.76 44.85
N ILE A 666 28.23 10.29 45.36
CA ILE A 666 28.18 11.52 46.15
C ILE A 666 28.15 11.15 47.63
N SER A 667 29.15 11.61 48.40
CA SER A 667 29.16 11.44 49.85
C SER A 667 27.96 12.15 50.50
N PRO A 668 27.30 11.56 51.52
CA PRO A 668 26.25 12.23 52.29
C PRO A 668 26.66 13.63 52.75
N ASN A 669 25.73 14.60 52.65
CA ASN A 669 26.05 16.01 52.89
C ASN A 669 26.54 16.25 54.33
N ASN A 670 27.74 16.86 54.49
CA ASN A 670 28.53 16.86 55.72
C ASN A 670 28.00 17.77 56.85
N SER A 671 26.73 18.21 56.78
CA SER A 671 26.05 19.02 57.80
C SER A 671 26.10 18.39 59.21
N ILE A 672 26.19 17.06 59.32
CA ILE A 672 26.23 16.33 60.60
C ILE A 672 27.47 16.70 61.42
N SER A 673 28.65 16.81 60.80
CA SER A 673 29.89 17.20 61.49
C SER A 673 29.82 18.64 61.98
N PHE A 674 29.26 19.54 61.16
CA PHE A 674 29.04 20.95 61.52
C PHE A 674 28.08 21.09 62.71
N ILE A 675 26.94 20.38 62.71
CA ILE A 675 25.97 20.37 63.82
C ILE A 675 26.59 19.80 65.11
N TYR A 676 27.41 18.75 65.00
CA TYR A 676 28.15 18.19 66.13
C TYR A 676 29.11 19.21 66.76
N ILE A 677 29.93 19.87 65.94
CA ILE A 677 30.86 20.92 66.40
C ILE A 677 30.10 22.04 67.11
N LEU A 678 29.00 22.52 66.53
CA LEU A 678 28.22 23.64 67.06
C LEU A 678 27.52 23.32 68.38
N THR A 679 26.99 22.10 68.54
CA THR A 679 26.38 21.63 69.80
C THR A 679 27.40 21.44 70.91
N VAL A 680 28.58 20.85 70.63
CA VAL A 680 29.64 20.67 71.64
C VAL A 680 30.22 22.02 72.07
N ILE A 681 30.39 22.99 71.16
CA ILE A 681 30.82 24.35 71.52
C ILE A 681 29.80 25.01 72.45
N GLY A 682 28.50 24.90 72.15
CA GLY A 682 27.42 25.46 72.98
C GLY A 682 27.44 24.89 74.42
N PHE A 683 27.48 23.57 74.57
CA PHE A 683 27.59 22.92 75.88
C PHE A 683 28.90 23.26 76.60
N SER A 684 30.00 23.43 75.88
CA SER A 684 31.30 23.77 76.46
C SER A 684 31.36 25.21 76.98
N LEU A 685 30.76 26.17 76.27
CA LEU A 685 30.61 27.54 76.75
C LEU A 685 29.72 27.61 78.00
N LEU A 686 28.65 26.79 78.06
CA LEU A 686 27.82 26.64 79.26
C LEU A 686 28.63 26.06 80.44
N LEU A 687 29.42 25.01 80.20
CA LEU A 687 30.26 24.37 81.22
C LEU A 687 31.36 25.32 81.76
N ILE A 688 32.01 26.08 80.87
CA ILE A 688 33.03 27.07 81.22
C ILE A 688 32.43 28.25 81.99
N THR A 689 31.27 28.78 81.59
CA THR A 689 30.60 29.85 82.33
C THR A 689 30.12 29.38 83.71
N ILE A 690 29.56 28.18 83.83
CA ILE A 690 29.18 27.58 85.12
C ILE A 690 30.40 27.38 86.03
N THR A 691 31.51 26.84 85.52
CA THR A 691 32.73 26.62 86.34
C THR A 691 33.44 27.92 86.76
N LEU A 692 33.26 29.02 86.01
CA LEU A 692 33.77 30.35 86.38
C LEU A 692 32.85 31.09 87.36
N LEU A 693 31.52 30.94 87.25
CA LEU A 693 30.52 31.58 88.11
C LEU A 693 30.37 30.86 89.46
N VAL A 694 30.35 29.53 89.48
CA VAL A 694 30.18 28.74 90.71
C VAL A 694 31.48 28.71 91.49
N PHE A 695 31.56 29.53 92.55
CA PHE A 695 32.73 29.65 93.44
C PHE A 695 33.30 28.30 93.89
N ASN A 696 32.44 27.34 94.23
CA ASN A 696 32.81 26.01 94.75
C ASN A 696 33.36 25.05 93.66
N LEU A 697 33.21 25.38 92.37
CA LEU A 697 33.91 24.72 91.26
C LEU A 697 35.22 25.46 90.96
N ARG A 698 35.20 26.79 90.95
CA ARG A 698 36.38 27.65 90.74
C ARG A 698 37.48 27.47 91.79
N THR A 699 37.15 27.04 93.01
CA THR A 699 38.13 26.60 94.02
C THR A 699 38.76 25.25 93.68
N LYS A 700 37.98 24.32 93.10
CA LYS A 700 38.39 22.95 92.77
C LYS A 700 39.11 22.77 91.43
N LEU A 701 39.11 23.78 90.55
CA LEU A 701 39.77 23.72 89.23
C LEU A 701 41.20 23.15 89.26
N GLY A 702 42.00 23.46 90.28
CA GLY A 702 43.36 22.93 90.39
C GLY A 702 43.45 21.40 90.50
N LEU A 703 42.38 20.70 90.90
CA LEU A 703 42.40 19.23 90.99
C LEU A 703 42.50 18.56 89.61
N ILE A 704 41.82 19.12 88.60
CA ILE A 704 41.77 18.59 87.22
C ILE A 704 42.95 19.04 86.34
N ASP A 705 43.97 19.64 86.95
CA ASP A 705 45.17 20.10 86.27
C ASP A 705 46.01 18.91 85.73
N LEU A 706 46.16 18.87 84.41
CA LEU A 706 46.92 17.88 83.64
C LEU A 706 48.34 18.37 83.30
N TYR A 707 48.65 19.65 83.53
CA TYR A 707 49.88 20.32 83.04
C TYR A 707 50.94 20.54 84.13
N THR A 708 50.95 19.68 85.14
CA THR A 708 51.71 19.85 86.39
C THR A 708 53.23 19.98 86.23
N ASP A 709 53.78 19.50 85.10
CA ASP A 709 55.19 19.59 84.73
C ASP A 709 55.50 20.68 83.68
N LYS A 710 54.48 21.37 83.15
CA LYS A 710 54.61 22.39 82.08
C LYS A 710 54.58 23.83 82.57
N HIS A 711 54.26 24.05 83.85
CA HIS A 711 54.24 25.36 84.49
C HIS A 711 55.60 26.09 84.46
N ASN A 712 55.57 27.41 84.63
CA ASN A 712 56.77 28.23 84.71
C ASN A 712 57.49 28.05 86.05
N TYR A 713 58.74 27.61 85.99
CA TYR A 713 59.67 27.56 87.10
C TYR A 713 60.68 28.71 87.02
N LYS A 714 61.15 29.19 88.18
CA LYS A 714 62.26 30.14 88.24
C LYS A 714 63.59 29.39 88.11
N LEU A 715 64.53 29.92 87.33
CA LEU A 715 65.87 29.32 87.19
C LEU A 715 66.54 29.20 88.58
N HIS A 716 67.35 28.15 88.72
CA HIS A 716 68.09 27.81 89.95
C HIS A 716 67.23 27.52 91.19
N LYS A 717 65.98 27.07 91.01
CA LYS A 717 65.21 26.35 92.03
C LYS A 717 64.85 24.94 91.54
N PRO A 718 64.73 23.94 92.44
CA PRO A 718 64.27 22.61 92.05
C PRO A 718 62.86 22.69 91.46
N MET A 719 62.60 21.91 90.41
CA MET A 719 61.26 21.80 89.82
C MET A 719 60.35 21.04 90.78
N ILE A 720 59.31 21.71 91.25
CA ILE A 720 58.25 21.10 92.07
C ILE A 720 57.02 20.99 91.17
N LEU A 721 56.49 19.77 91.01
CA LEU A 721 55.22 19.56 90.32
C LEU A 721 54.12 20.25 91.14
N THR A 722 53.43 21.20 90.53
CA THR A 722 52.35 21.95 91.20
C THR A 722 51.07 21.85 90.39
N LYS A 723 49.94 21.88 91.10
CA LYS A 723 48.59 21.94 90.54
C LYS A 723 48.01 23.31 90.81
N ASN A 724 47.61 24.05 89.77
CA ASN A 724 47.13 25.42 89.93
C ASN A 724 45.85 25.72 89.11
N LYS A 725 45.21 26.86 89.38
CA LYS A 725 43.91 27.19 88.78
C LYS A 725 43.99 27.59 87.30
N ILE A 726 45.17 27.96 86.81
CA ILE A 726 45.42 28.26 85.40
C ILE A 726 45.58 26.93 84.64
N GLY A 727 46.42 26.02 85.11
CA GLY A 727 46.57 24.68 84.53
C GLY A 727 45.26 23.88 84.53
N GLY A 728 44.50 23.94 85.63
CA GLY A 728 43.15 23.38 85.70
C GLY A 728 42.15 23.96 84.68
N PHE A 729 42.21 25.27 84.40
CA PHE A 729 41.38 25.91 83.37
C PHE A 729 41.80 25.48 81.94
N PHE A 730 43.10 25.49 81.63
CA PHE A 730 43.60 25.04 80.33
C PHE A 730 43.42 23.53 80.11
N SER A 731 43.35 22.73 81.19
CA SER A 731 42.99 21.31 81.13
C SER A 731 41.52 21.10 80.75
N LEU A 732 40.60 21.96 81.24
CA LEU A 732 39.20 21.96 80.82
C LEU A 732 39.05 22.35 79.34
N VAL A 733 39.78 23.38 78.90
CA VAL A 733 39.82 23.82 77.48
C VAL A 733 40.38 22.72 76.57
N PHE A 734 41.44 22.02 77.00
CA PHE A 734 42.00 20.88 76.29
C PHE A 734 40.97 19.75 76.11
N LEU A 735 40.29 19.34 77.18
CA LEU A 735 39.28 18.27 77.12
C LEU A 735 38.13 18.62 76.16
N VAL A 736 37.69 19.87 76.14
CA VAL A 736 36.68 20.36 75.16
C VAL A 736 37.18 20.21 73.72
N ILE A 737 38.38 20.71 73.41
CA ILE A 737 38.92 20.69 72.04
C ILE A 737 39.20 19.24 71.60
N ALA A 738 39.70 18.39 72.51
CA ALA A 738 39.90 16.96 72.26
C ALA A 738 38.58 16.24 71.94
N ILE A 739 37.48 16.51 72.67
CA ILE A 739 36.16 15.93 72.37
C ILE A 739 35.66 16.36 71.00
N ILE A 740 35.76 17.65 70.66
CA ILE A 740 35.36 18.17 69.34
C ILE A 740 36.13 17.47 68.21
N PHE A 741 37.45 17.36 68.35
CA PHE A 741 38.32 16.73 67.34
C PHE A 741 38.04 15.23 67.20
N VAL A 742 38.01 14.48 68.31
CA VAL A 742 37.73 13.04 68.32
C VAL A 742 36.36 12.74 67.70
N GLY A 743 35.32 13.47 68.10
CA GLY A 743 33.97 13.25 67.58
C GLY A 743 33.81 13.61 66.11
N SER A 744 34.39 14.73 65.66
CA SER A 744 34.36 15.09 64.23
C SER A 744 35.13 14.09 63.36
N SER A 745 36.31 13.61 63.79
CA SER A 745 37.05 12.55 63.10
C SER A 745 36.25 11.24 63.00
N ILE A 746 35.56 10.82 64.06
CA ILE A 746 34.73 9.61 64.06
C ILE A 746 33.49 9.77 63.17
N ILE A 747 32.87 10.96 63.16
CA ILE A 747 31.74 11.27 62.26
C ILE A 747 32.21 11.22 60.81
N GLU A 748 33.32 11.88 60.47
CA GLU A 748 33.86 11.87 59.11
C GLU A 748 34.27 10.47 58.65
N TYR A 749 34.90 9.67 59.52
CA TYR A 749 35.18 8.26 59.27
C TYR A 749 33.91 7.44 59.01
N LYS A 750 32.77 7.78 59.64
CA LYS A 750 31.51 7.05 59.45
C LYS A 750 30.70 7.54 58.25
N THR A 751 30.81 8.82 57.84
CA THR A 751 29.96 9.43 56.80
C THR A 751 30.66 9.72 55.48
N ASN A 752 31.98 9.87 55.46
CA ASN A 752 32.75 10.37 54.31
C ASN A 752 33.98 9.49 53.97
N ASN A 753 34.09 8.28 54.50
CA ASN A 753 35.29 7.43 54.35
C ASN A 753 35.33 6.57 53.07
N ILE A 754 34.47 6.80 52.09
CA ILE A 754 34.46 6.05 50.82
C ILE A 754 35.07 6.93 49.72
N GLN A 755 36.00 6.36 48.96
CA GLN A 755 36.54 6.91 47.72
C GLN A 755 36.13 6.00 46.56
N GLU A 756 35.45 6.57 45.57
CA GLU A 756 35.16 5.91 44.30
C GLU A 756 36.21 6.34 43.26
N THR A 757 36.75 5.38 42.52
CA THR A 757 37.51 5.62 41.30
C THR A 757 36.78 4.97 40.13
N LYS A 758 36.71 5.66 38.99
CA LYS A 758 36.21 5.10 37.71
C LYS A 758 37.30 5.25 36.66
N ALA A 759 37.58 4.18 35.92
CA ALA A 759 38.58 4.16 34.87
C ALA A 759 38.10 3.33 33.68
N LEU A 760 38.40 3.79 32.46
CA LEU A 760 38.28 2.97 31.25
C LEU A 760 39.58 2.16 31.11
N VAL A 761 39.46 0.85 30.92
CA VAL A 761 40.59 -0.10 30.92
C VAL A 761 40.44 -1.03 29.69
N PRO A 762 41.52 -1.42 29.00
CA PRO A 762 41.45 -2.45 27.96
C PRO A 762 40.75 -3.72 28.47
N LEU A 763 39.75 -4.20 27.73
CA LEU A 763 38.83 -5.26 28.19
C LEU A 763 39.57 -6.53 28.65
N ILE A 764 40.61 -6.92 27.93
CA ILE A 764 41.44 -8.11 28.21
C ILE A 764 42.00 -8.14 29.65
N ILE A 765 42.32 -6.98 30.24
CA ILE A 765 42.84 -6.87 31.62
C ILE A 765 41.74 -7.18 32.65
N LEU A 766 40.48 -6.93 32.31
CA LEU A 766 39.35 -7.22 33.17
C LEU A 766 38.89 -8.67 33.02
N GLU A 767 38.97 -9.24 31.81
CA GLU A 767 38.70 -10.65 31.49
C GLU A 767 39.75 -11.61 32.09
N GLU A 768 40.98 -11.14 32.35
CA GLU A 768 41.93 -11.85 33.23
C GLU A 768 41.45 -11.97 34.70
N SER A 769 40.47 -11.15 35.11
CA SER A 769 40.03 -11.02 36.50
C SER A 769 38.59 -11.47 36.79
N VAL A 770 37.79 -11.74 35.75
CA VAL A 770 36.40 -12.23 35.83
C VAL A 770 36.12 -13.11 34.61
N GLU A 771 35.58 -14.32 34.82
CA GLU A 771 35.38 -15.30 33.73
C GLU A 771 34.45 -14.81 32.61
N ASN A 772 33.35 -14.14 32.95
CA ASN A 772 32.38 -13.61 32.00
C ASN A 772 31.75 -12.31 32.51
N PHE A 773 31.42 -11.39 31.60
CA PHE A 773 30.63 -10.20 31.91
C PHE A 773 29.14 -10.51 31.75
N ILE A 774 28.39 -10.34 32.83
CA ILE A 774 26.97 -10.68 32.90
C ILE A 774 26.22 -9.45 33.44
N ALA A 775 25.06 -9.12 32.85
CA ALA A 775 24.12 -8.16 33.43
C ALA A 775 22.86 -8.88 33.91
N ASN A 776 22.47 -8.69 35.17
CA ASN A 776 21.29 -9.35 35.77
C ASN A 776 20.03 -9.15 34.92
N LYS A 777 19.86 -7.96 34.33
CA LYS A 777 18.85 -7.65 33.32
C LYS A 777 19.44 -6.80 32.18
N LEU A 778 19.14 -7.21 30.94
CA LEU A 778 19.25 -6.40 29.73
C LEU A 778 17.87 -6.34 29.05
N GLU A 779 17.41 -5.16 28.67
CA GLU A 779 16.10 -4.94 28.04
C GLU A 779 16.21 -4.02 26.82
N ALA A 780 15.79 -4.54 25.66
CA ALA A 780 15.61 -3.77 24.43
C ALA A 780 14.11 -3.49 24.25
N THR A 781 13.71 -2.23 24.36
CA THR A 781 12.33 -1.77 24.09
C THR A 781 12.29 -1.03 22.76
N SER A 782 11.55 -1.57 21.80
CA SER A 782 11.31 -0.97 20.49
C SER A 782 9.87 -0.47 20.40
N THR A 783 9.64 0.73 19.88
CA THR A 783 8.32 1.36 19.79
C THR A 783 8.07 1.88 18.38
N PHE A 784 6.92 1.49 17.79
CA PHE A 784 6.53 1.77 16.41
C PHE A 784 5.29 2.66 16.41
N VAL A 785 5.43 3.92 15.99
CA VAL A 785 4.33 4.89 15.90
C VAL A 785 3.69 4.83 14.53
N GLY A 786 2.37 5.03 14.46
CA GLY A 786 1.58 4.80 13.24
C GLY A 786 1.34 3.31 12.94
N TYR A 787 1.67 2.40 13.87
CA TYR A 787 1.61 0.96 13.63
C TYR A 787 0.19 0.49 13.33
N GLY A 788 -0.05 0.01 12.11
CA GLY A 788 -1.37 -0.40 11.65
C GLY A 788 -1.81 -1.77 12.17
N GLY A 789 -0.87 -2.69 12.38
CA GLY A 789 -1.12 -4.06 12.86
C GLY A 789 -1.66 -4.18 14.29
N SER A 790 -1.89 -5.42 14.71
CA SER A 790 -2.45 -5.78 16.03
C SER A 790 -1.41 -5.81 17.15
N CYS A 791 -0.11 -5.94 16.84
CA CYS A 791 1.02 -5.92 17.77
C CYS A 791 1.04 -7.08 18.79
N GLY A 792 0.04 -7.15 19.67
CA GLY A 792 -0.05 -8.13 20.73
C GLY A 792 -1.21 -7.85 21.68
N VAL A 793 -1.60 -8.86 22.46
CA VAL A 793 -2.69 -8.79 23.45
C VAL A 793 -2.18 -9.32 24.78
N ASN A 794 -2.46 -8.61 25.88
CA ASN A 794 -2.10 -9.01 27.24
C ASN A 794 -0.60 -9.35 27.43
N ASN A 795 0.30 -8.55 26.85
CA ASN A 795 1.75 -8.77 26.79
C ASN A 795 2.23 -9.92 25.87
N THR A 796 1.34 -10.65 25.20
CA THR A 796 1.71 -11.68 24.22
C THR A 796 1.78 -11.08 22.82
N CYS A 797 2.91 -11.25 22.12
CA CYS A 797 3.09 -10.80 20.74
C CYS A 797 2.20 -11.55 19.75
N ASN A 798 1.80 -10.88 18.67
CA ASN A 798 1.14 -11.53 17.53
C ASN A 798 2.10 -12.57 16.91
N GLU A 799 1.58 -13.74 16.53
CA GLU A 799 2.35 -14.87 15.96
C GLU A 799 3.14 -14.51 14.70
N LYS A 800 2.76 -13.42 14.01
CA LYS A 800 3.45 -12.90 12.82
C LYS A 800 4.57 -11.91 13.14
N ILE A 801 4.86 -11.65 14.42
CA ILE A 801 6.02 -10.86 14.87
C ILE A 801 7.12 -11.82 15.31
N PHE A 802 8.05 -12.07 14.40
CA PHE A 802 9.21 -12.93 14.63
C PHE A 802 10.31 -12.12 15.31
N ILE A 803 10.71 -12.55 16.51
CA ILE A 803 11.83 -11.98 17.25
C ILE A 803 12.92 -13.06 17.33
N ASN A 804 14.14 -12.71 16.92
CA ASN A 804 15.29 -13.59 17.02
C ASN A 804 16.48 -12.85 17.64
N THR A 805 17.31 -13.57 18.39
CA THR A 805 18.53 -13.03 19.01
C THR A 805 19.73 -13.83 18.54
N THR A 806 20.84 -13.18 18.25
CA THR A 806 22.08 -13.82 17.78
C THR A 806 23.24 -13.38 18.67
N ASN A 807 24.12 -14.33 19.06
CA ASN A 807 25.28 -14.13 19.94
C ASN A 807 25.00 -13.41 21.28
N LEU A 808 23.75 -13.48 21.73
CA LEU A 808 23.25 -12.99 23.01
C LEU A 808 22.81 -14.20 23.83
N TYR A 809 23.35 -14.36 25.04
CA TYR A 809 23.09 -15.53 25.90
C TYR A 809 22.56 -15.05 27.26
N GLY A 810 21.77 -15.89 27.94
CA GLY A 810 21.22 -15.56 29.26
C GLY A 810 20.49 -16.74 29.90
N SER A 811 20.17 -16.63 31.19
CA SER A 811 19.45 -17.68 31.94
C SER A 811 18.01 -17.84 31.48
N SER A 812 17.38 -16.74 31.03
CA SER A 812 16.05 -16.75 30.42
C SER A 812 15.82 -15.52 29.54
N PHE A 813 15.00 -15.71 28.50
CA PHE A 813 14.52 -14.66 27.62
C PHE A 813 13.02 -14.49 27.78
N LYS A 814 12.55 -13.24 27.82
CA LYS A 814 11.13 -12.90 27.82
C LYS A 814 10.85 -11.87 26.73
N TYR A 815 9.93 -12.23 25.85
CA TYR A 815 9.39 -11.33 24.82
C TYR A 815 8.00 -10.86 25.26
N SER A 816 7.68 -9.60 25.01
CA SER A 816 6.32 -9.09 25.25
C SER A 816 5.97 -7.92 24.35
N CYS A 817 4.73 -7.89 23.86
CA CYS A 817 4.21 -6.83 23.01
C CYS A 817 2.94 -6.20 23.61
N GLU A 818 2.83 -4.87 23.55
CA GLU A 818 1.69 -4.09 24.04
C GLU A 818 1.39 -2.92 23.10
N ILE A 819 0.11 -2.49 23.03
CA ILE A 819 -0.27 -1.23 22.39
C ILE A 819 -0.34 -0.14 23.47
N SER A 820 0.31 0.99 23.21
CA SER A 820 0.33 2.16 24.09
C SER A 820 -0.92 3.05 23.97
N GLU A 821 -1.10 4.00 24.89
CA GLU A 821 -2.20 4.98 24.86
C GLU A 821 -2.30 5.77 23.53
N ASN A 822 -1.17 5.95 22.83
CA ASN A 822 -1.06 6.64 21.54
C ASN A 822 -1.20 5.69 20.33
N ASP A 823 -1.70 4.47 20.51
CA ASP A 823 -1.82 3.39 19.50
C ASP A 823 -0.50 2.91 18.87
N ALA A 824 0.65 3.32 19.43
CA ALA A 824 1.96 2.83 19.04
C ALA A 824 2.23 1.44 19.61
N CYS A 825 2.76 0.53 18.79
CA CYS A 825 3.15 -0.83 19.19
C CYS A 825 4.48 -0.81 19.92
N ILE A 826 4.56 -1.43 21.09
CA ILE A 826 5.80 -1.56 21.88
C ILE A 826 6.17 -3.04 21.95
N VAL A 827 7.36 -3.38 21.47
CA VAL A 827 7.97 -4.72 21.53
C VAL A 827 9.15 -4.69 22.50
N LYS A 828 9.09 -5.48 23.57
CA LYS A 828 10.13 -5.57 24.58
C LYS A 828 10.79 -6.95 24.53
N VAL A 829 12.12 -6.94 24.50
CA VAL A 829 12.98 -8.13 24.58
C VAL A 829 13.80 -8.01 25.86
N THR A 830 13.48 -8.83 26.86
CA THR A 830 14.21 -8.89 28.13
C THR A 830 15.06 -10.17 28.18
N CYS A 831 16.32 -10.02 28.55
CA CYS A 831 17.28 -11.09 28.80
C CYS A 831 17.74 -10.99 30.26
N TYR A 832 17.71 -12.11 31.00
CA TYR A 832 18.19 -12.20 32.36
C TYR A 832 19.53 -12.93 32.42
N ASP A 833 20.40 -12.50 33.35
CA ASP A 833 21.78 -12.98 33.48
C ASP A 833 22.53 -12.96 32.12
N CYS A 834 22.47 -11.81 31.45
CA CYS A 834 22.77 -11.69 30.03
C CYS A 834 24.26 -11.49 29.73
N GLU A 835 24.81 -12.31 28.83
CA GLU A 835 26.19 -12.31 28.34
C GLU A 835 26.23 -11.93 26.84
N LEU A 836 27.11 -10.99 26.48
CA LEU A 836 27.24 -10.46 25.11
C LEU A 836 28.50 -11.01 24.41
N ARG A 837 28.33 -11.69 23.27
CA ARG A 837 29.44 -12.18 22.42
C ARG A 837 29.61 -11.34 21.15
N GLY A 838 30.70 -11.59 20.42
CA GLY A 838 31.03 -10.86 19.18
C GLY A 838 29.92 -10.98 18.12
N GLY A 839 29.52 -9.86 17.54
CA GLY A 839 28.43 -9.82 16.55
C GLY A 839 27.06 -10.16 17.16
N ALA A 840 26.76 -9.64 18.36
CA ALA A 840 25.45 -9.79 18.97
C ALA A 840 24.41 -8.87 18.30
N SER A 841 23.20 -9.39 18.10
CA SER A 841 22.10 -8.63 17.50
C SER A 841 20.72 -9.16 17.91
N ILE A 842 19.72 -8.27 17.82
CA ILE A 842 18.30 -8.59 17.96
C ILE A 842 17.63 -8.23 16.63
N PHE A 843 16.94 -9.20 16.03
CA PHE A 843 16.14 -9.03 14.82
C PHE A 843 14.65 -9.07 15.17
N ILE A 844 13.90 -8.11 14.66
CA ILE A 844 12.43 -8.07 14.77
C ILE A 844 11.88 -7.99 13.34
N ASN A 845 11.02 -8.93 12.94
CA ASN A 845 10.29 -8.89 11.68
C ASN A 845 8.79 -9.10 11.93
N SER A 846 7.98 -8.09 11.59
CA SER A 846 6.52 -8.19 11.61
C SER A 846 5.98 -8.47 10.20
N LYS A 847 5.13 -9.50 10.06
CA LYS A 847 4.44 -9.91 8.83
C LYS A 847 2.90 -9.88 8.96
N GLU A 848 2.38 -8.97 9.77
CA GLU A 848 0.95 -8.65 9.83
C GLU A 848 0.46 -7.96 8.55
N LYS A 849 -0.85 -7.99 8.26
CA LYS A 849 -1.39 -7.31 7.04
C LYS A 849 -1.10 -5.79 7.00
N LEU A 850 -0.89 -5.14 8.15
CA LEU A 850 -0.46 -3.73 8.27
C LEU A 850 0.84 -3.57 9.08
N SER A 851 1.86 -4.35 8.71
CA SER A 851 3.23 -4.15 9.18
C SER A 851 3.84 -2.89 8.53
N LEU A 852 3.51 -1.73 9.09
CA LEU A 852 4.06 -0.42 8.74
C LEU A 852 4.33 0.41 9.99
N ALA A 853 5.25 1.37 9.92
CA ALA A 853 5.45 2.39 10.96
C ALA A 853 5.95 3.71 10.36
N SER A 854 5.66 4.83 11.01
CA SER A 854 6.06 6.17 10.55
C SER A 854 7.22 6.74 11.39
N GLU A 855 7.32 6.33 12.65
CA GLU A 855 8.42 6.64 13.55
C GLU A 855 8.85 5.35 14.27
N ILE A 856 10.16 5.13 14.41
CA ILE A 856 10.72 3.96 15.10
C ILE A 856 11.67 4.45 16.19
N TYR A 857 11.38 4.06 17.42
CA TYR A 857 12.22 4.34 18.59
C TYR A 857 12.77 3.03 19.14
N VAL A 858 14.06 2.98 19.46
CA VAL A 858 14.68 1.84 20.15
C VAL A 858 15.39 2.37 21.39
N ASN A 859 15.10 1.77 22.54
CA ASN A 859 15.74 2.07 23.82
C ASN A 859 16.38 0.80 24.40
N ILE A 860 17.70 0.83 24.58
CA ILE A 860 18.46 -0.29 25.17
C ILE A 860 18.82 0.08 26.59
N THR A 861 18.44 -0.77 27.55
CA THR A 861 18.64 -0.58 28.98
C THR A 861 19.33 -1.79 29.59
N SER A 862 20.49 -1.57 30.21
CA SER A 862 21.21 -2.59 30.99
C SER A 862 21.28 -2.18 32.46
N ASP A 863 21.25 -3.16 33.35
CA ASP A 863 21.82 -2.97 34.68
C ASP A 863 23.32 -2.66 34.56
N SER A 864 23.79 -1.69 35.36
CA SER A 864 25.22 -1.37 35.50
C SER A 864 25.87 -2.32 36.50
N SER A 865 27.20 -2.41 36.48
CA SER A 865 27.95 -2.97 37.61
C SER A 865 27.75 -2.16 38.91
N ILE A 866 27.36 -0.88 38.83
CA ILE A 866 27.11 -0.05 40.00
C ILE A 866 25.75 -0.42 40.66
N PRO A 867 25.73 -0.83 41.95
CA PRO A 867 24.53 -1.31 42.62
C PRO A 867 23.31 -0.39 42.54
N ASN A 868 22.21 -0.90 41.96
CA ASN A 868 20.92 -0.23 41.77
C ASN A 868 20.92 0.96 40.78
N GLU A 869 21.95 1.11 39.95
CA GLU A 869 21.97 2.09 38.85
C GLU A 869 21.84 1.37 37.49
N ILE A 870 21.15 1.99 36.54
CA ILE A 870 20.96 1.48 35.17
C ILE A 870 21.66 2.38 34.15
N SER A 871 22.07 1.79 33.02
CA SER A 871 22.50 2.51 31.83
C SER A 871 21.45 2.32 30.73
N SER A 872 20.87 3.40 30.22
CA SER A 872 19.76 3.39 29.27
C SER A 872 19.98 4.45 28.19
N ILE A 873 19.78 4.11 26.92
CA ILE A 873 19.90 5.07 25.81
C ILE A 873 18.94 4.77 24.66
N ARG A 874 18.25 5.82 24.21
CA ARG A 874 17.23 5.80 23.15
C ARG A 874 17.78 6.44 21.88
N ASN A 875 17.58 5.76 20.76
CA ASN A 875 17.76 6.28 19.39
C ASN A 875 16.42 6.23 18.65
N GLU A 876 16.31 7.02 17.59
CA GLU A 876 15.06 7.20 16.85
C GLU A 876 15.29 7.53 15.37
N ILE A 877 14.36 7.09 14.52
CA ILE A 877 14.29 7.42 13.09
C ILE A 877 12.85 7.70 12.68
N TYR A 878 12.73 8.61 11.72
CA TYR A 878 11.48 9.03 11.11
C TYR A 878 11.48 8.59 9.64
N ALA A 879 10.30 8.20 9.13
CA ALA A 879 10.13 8.03 7.70
C ALA A 879 10.26 9.41 7.00
N SER A 880 10.58 9.39 5.71
CA SER A 880 10.59 10.58 4.86
C SER A 880 9.17 11.15 4.76
N LYS A 881 9.03 12.44 4.42
CA LYS A 881 7.71 13.09 4.38
C LYS A 881 6.70 12.34 3.50
N ASN A 882 5.53 11.99 4.04
CA ASN A 882 4.50 11.12 3.45
C ASN A 882 4.88 9.63 3.21
N TYR A 883 6.05 9.17 3.63
CA TYR A 883 6.44 7.76 3.55
C TYR A 883 6.10 7.02 4.85
N VAL A 884 6.01 5.69 4.75
CA VAL A 884 6.02 4.76 5.90
C VAL A 884 7.15 3.75 5.73
N PHE A 885 7.74 3.29 6.84
CA PHE A 885 8.65 2.16 6.87
C PHE A 885 7.86 0.86 6.60
N ILE A 886 8.12 0.24 5.45
CA ILE A 886 7.53 -1.03 5.00
C ILE A 886 8.41 -1.61 3.88
N GLY A 887 8.61 -2.93 3.87
CA GLY A 887 9.35 -3.64 2.82
C GLY A 887 10.52 -4.49 3.33
N SER A 888 11.30 -5.03 2.40
CA SER A 888 12.21 -6.15 2.68
C SER A 888 13.56 -5.78 3.30
N LYS A 889 14.01 -4.51 3.27
CA LYS A 889 15.23 -4.05 3.95
C LYS A 889 14.91 -3.59 5.39
N ALA A 890 15.66 -4.10 6.35
CA ALA A 890 15.56 -3.69 7.75
C ALA A 890 16.01 -2.23 7.98
N SER A 891 15.40 -1.56 8.96
CA SER A 891 15.98 -0.38 9.61
C SER A 891 17.02 -0.85 10.65
N GLU A 892 18.16 -0.18 10.71
CA GLU A 892 19.34 -0.65 11.44
C GLU A 892 19.68 0.33 12.58
N PHE A 893 19.87 -0.19 13.80
CA PHE A 893 20.24 0.57 14.98
C PHE A 893 21.52 -0.01 15.60
N TYR A 894 22.45 0.85 16.00
CA TYR A 894 23.76 0.44 16.51
C TYR A 894 23.97 0.95 17.95
N TYR A 895 24.36 0.05 18.85
CA TYR A 895 24.65 0.35 20.25
C TYR A 895 25.98 -0.29 20.67
N THR A 896 26.83 0.49 21.33
CA THR A 896 28.06 0.01 21.97
C THR A 896 27.77 -0.28 23.44
N LEU A 897 27.90 -1.54 23.83
CA LEU A 897 27.83 -2.01 25.21
C LEU A 897 29.25 -2.16 25.75
N THR A 898 29.64 -1.23 26.62
CA THR A 898 30.91 -1.24 27.35
C THR A 898 30.78 -2.19 28.55
N PRO A 899 31.51 -3.31 28.62
CA PRO A 899 31.49 -4.21 29.77
C PRO A 899 31.96 -3.45 31.02
N SER A 900 31.34 -3.68 32.17
CA SER A 900 31.63 -2.93 33.39
C SER A 900 31.80 -3.84 34.59
N LEU A 901 32.75 -3.48 35.45
CA LEU A 901 33.13 -4.24 36.65
C LEU A 901 33.18 -3.29 37.85
N PHE A 902 32.46 -3.65 38.90
CA PHE A 902 32.40 -2.91 40.16
C PHE A 902 33.03 -3.74 41.27
N ARG A 903 33.90 -3.12 42.08
CA ARG A 903 34.47 -3.71 43.30
C ARG A 903 34.20 -2.83 44.52
N SER A 904 34.02 -3.45 45.69
CA SER A 904 33.75 -2.76 46.95
C SER A 904 34.45 -3.42 48.13
N GLN A 905 35.23 -2.63 48.88
CA GLN A 905 35.77 -3.05 50.18
C GLN A 905 34.75 -2.94 51.32
N SER A 906 33.61 -2.27 51.08
CA SER A 906 32.56 -2.02 52.07
C SER A 906 31.48 -3.10 52.02
N SER A 907 31.15 -3.67 53.19
CA SER A 907 30.07 -4.65 53.39
C SER A 907 28.66 -4.14 53.12
N ASN A 908 28.50 -2.86 52.76
CA ASN A 908 27.22 -2.28 52.37
C ASN A 908 26.81 -2.64 50.92
N TRP A 909 27.73 -3.21 50.15
CA TRP A 909 27.53 -3.68 48.78
C TRP A 909 28.15 -5.07 48.60
N GLN A 910 27.78 -5.78 47.54
CA GLN A 910 28.48 -7.02 47.17
C GLN A 910 29.93 -6.68 46.74
N GLY A 911 30.85 -7.61 46.99
CA GLY A 911 32.29 -7.37 46.80
C GLY A 911 32.70 -7.18 45.34
N GLU A 912 31.99 -7.85 44.41
CA GLU A 912 32.20 -7.78 42.97
C GLU A 912 30.87 -7.93 42.22
N ILE A 913 30.64 -7.11 41.19
CA ILE A 913 29.44 -7.13 40.32
C ILE A 913 29.85 -6.79 38.89
N THR A 914 29.25 -7.45 37.89
CA THR A 914 29.38 -7.10 36.46
C THR A 914 28.08 -6.50 35.90
N GLY A 915 28.18 -5.84 34.74
CA GLY A 915 27.05 -5.31 33.99
C GLY A 915 27.53 -4.61 32.71
N TYR A 916 26.65 -3.89 32.00
CA TYR A 916 27.05 -3.11 30.82
C TYR A 916 26.65 -1.63 30.94
N HIS A 917 27.50 -0.76 30.41
CA HIS A 917 27.15 0.62 30.08
C HIS A 917 26.80 0.72 28.59
N VAL A 918 25.62 1.27 28.29
CA VAL A 918 25.10 1.39 26.93
C VAL A 918 25.39 2.78 26.38
N SER A 919 25.84 2.82 25.13
CA SER A 919 26.23 4.03 24.40
C SER A 919 25.96 3.86 22.89
N THR A 920 26.08 4.93 22.11
CA THR A 920 25.77 4.96 20.67
C THR A 920 26.83 5.78 19.94
N GLU A 921 27.53 5.16 18.98
CA GLU A 921 28.59 5.82 18.20
C GLU A 921 28.16 6.14 16.76
N GLU A 922 27.18 5.40 16.23
CA GLU A 922 26.67 5.56 14.87
C GLU A 922 25.18 5.94 14.88
N PHE A 923 24.75 6.71 13.88
CA PHE A 923 23.34 7.05 13.70
C PHE A 923 22.58 5.85 13.10
N PRO A 924 21.35 5.58 13.56
CA PRO A 924 20.52 4.53 12.97
C PRO A 924 20.21 4.80 11.49
N LEU A 925 20.23 3.75 10.67
CA LEU A 925 19.98 3.82 9.23
C LEU A 925 18.54 3.39 8.87
N PRO A 926 17.84 4.13 8.00
CA PRO A 926 16.51 3.74 7.56
C PRO A 926 16.51 2.48 6.68
N GLY A 927 15.49 1.66 6.88
CA GLY A 927 15.15 0.50 6.05
C GLY A 927 14.36 0.85 4.80
N SER A 928 13.60 -0.12 4.29
CA SER A 928 12.65 0.13 3.20
C SER A 928 11.58 1.14 3.61
N GLN A 929 11.28 2.07 2.71
CA GLN A 929 10.22 3.05 2.84
C GLN A 929 9.37 3.05 1.56
N SER A 930 8.07 3.25 1.69
CA SER A 930 7.10 3.39 0.58
C SER A 930 6.22 4.61 0.83
N LEU A 931 5.81 5.30 -0.23
CA LEU A 931 4.65 6.21 -0.13
C LEU A 931 3.38 5.40 0.13
N ASP A 932 2.35 6.08 0.63
CA ASP A 932 0.96 5.61 0.63
C ASP A 932 0.52 5.06 -0.74
N ILE A 933 0.85 5.75 -1.82
CA ILE A 933 0.54 5.39 -3.21
C ILE A 933 1.63 4.56 -3.93
N ASP A 934 2.67 4.11 -3.22
CA ASP A 934 3.64 3.14 -3.77
C ASP A 934 3.32 1.73 -3.28
N LEU A 935 2.89 0.86 -4.21
CA LEU A 935 2.61 -0.56 -3.98
C LEU A 935 3.70 -1.23 -3.11
N PRO A 936 3.42 -1.54 -1.83
CA PRO A 936 4.44 -1.98 -0.90
C PRO A 936 4.83 -3.43 -1.16
N ILE A 937 5.89 -3.59 -1.97
CA ILE A 937 6.45 -4.84 -2.53
C ILE A 937 6.57 -6.01 -1.55
N SER A 938 6.74 -5.75 -0.24
CA SER A 938 6.56 -6.76 0.81
C SER A 938 5.75 -6.15 1.94
N ALA A 939 4.72 -6.87 2.39
CA ALA A 939 3.93 -6.50 3.58
C ALA A 939 4.64 -7.01 4.85
N GLU A 940 5.87 -6.56 5.04
CA GLU A 940 6.68 -6.87 6.22
C GLU A 940 7.45 -5.63 6.70
N PHE A 941 7.81 -5.65 7.98
CA PHE A 941 8.48 -4.55 8.66
C PHE A 941 9.62 -5.11 9.52
N LYS A 942 10.85 -4.73 9.18
CA LYS A 942 12.08 -5.32 9.73
C LYS A 942 12.92 -4.29 10.48
N ILE A 943 13.46 -4.70 11.63
CA ILE A 943 14.46 -3.95 12.39
C ILE A 943 15.61 -4.88 12.78
N MET A 944 16.83 -4.40 12.58
CA MET A 944 18.07 -4.97 13.11
C MET A 944 18.62 -4.05 14.20
N ILE A 945 18.87 -4.60 15.40
CA ILE A 945 19.54 -3.92 16.50
C ILE A 945 20.88 -4.61 16.70
N TYR A 946 21.97 -3.92 16.42
CA TYR A 946 23.34 -4.40 16.63
C TYR A 946 23.86 -3.98 18.00
N LEU A 947 24.44 -4.94 18.73
CA LEU A 947 24.93 -4.78 20.09
C LEU A 947 26.43 -5.08 20.11
N TYR A 948 27.26 -4.05 19.96
CA TYR A 948 28.71 -4.20 19.89
C TYR A 948 29.32 -4.23 21.30
N LYS A 949 30.03 -5.32 21.64
CA LYS A 949 30.86 -5.38 22.86
C LYS A 949 32.09 -4.49 22.66
N SER A 950 32.28 -3.49 23.51
CA SER A 950 33.45 -2.60 23.43
C SER A 950 34.75 -3.34 23.77
N ASN A 951 35.84 -2.99 23.07
CA ASN A 951 37.20 -3.48 23.35
C ASN A 951 37.82 -2.86 24.63
N SER A 952 37.12 -1.91 25.26
CA SER A 952 37.44 -1.38 26.59
C SER A 952 36.30 -1.68 27.55
N GLY A 953 36.61 -1.86 28.84
CA GLY A 953 35.62 -1.95 29.91
C GLY A 953 35.74 -0.84 30.94
N LEU A 954 34.65 -0.57 31.66
CA LEU A 954 34.59 0.42 32.73
C LEU A 954 34.82 -0.25 34.09
N PHE A 955 35.99 -0.01 34.69
CA PHE A 955 36.30 -0.43 36.05
C PHE A 955 35.88 0.65 37.06
N THR A 956 35.13 0.27 38.08
CA THR A 956 34.75 1.13 39.21
C THR A 956 35.13 0.45 40.53
N ASP A 957 35.91 1.11 41.38
CA ASP A 957 36.33 0.59 42.69
C ASP A 957 35.92 1.53 43.82
N ARG A 958 35.42 0.97 44.93
CA ARG A 958 35.05 1.69 46.15
C ARG A 958 35.88 1.20 47.33
N ILE A 959 36.92 1.97 47.63
CA ILE A 959 37.88 1.72 48.72
C ILE A 959 37.65 2.66 49.89
N PHE A 960 38.16 2.29 51.07
CA PHE A 960 38.15 3.18 52.24
C PHE A 960 39.29 4.21 52.16
N LYS A 961 38.99 5.50 52.39
CA LYS A 961 40.00 6.58 52.43
C LYS A 961 40.99 6.41 53.59
N GLN A 962 40.52 5.86 54.71
CA GLN A 962 41.27 5.63 55.94
C GLN A 962 40.85 4.29 56.55
N SER A 963 41.80 3.58 57.15
CA SER A 963 41.54 2.41 57.98
C SER A 963 41.34 2.81 59.46
N VAL A 964 40.74 1.91 60.25
CA VAL A 964 40.60 2.10 61.71
C VAL A 964 41.95 2.39 62.39
N LEU A 965 43.04 1.78 61.92
CA LEU A 965 44.39 2.01 62.45
C LEU A 965 44.88 3.46 62.17
N ILE A 966 44.60 3.97 60.97
CA ILE A 966 44.94 5.35 60.57
C ILE A 966 44.11 6.35 61.39
N LEU A 967 42.81 6.09 61.60
CA LEU A 967 41.96 6.91 62.45
C LEU A 967 42.49 6.97 63.90
N ILE A 968 42.79 5.82 64.51
CA ILE A 968 43.24 5.76 65.91
C ILE A 968 44.60 6.45 66.08
N SER A 969 45.55 6.21 65.18
CA SER A 969 46.87 6.84 65.26
C SER A 969 46.82 8.35 64.98
N GLY A 970 46.00 8.79 64.03
CA GLY A 970 45.71 10.20 63.77
C GLY A 970 45.09 10.90 64.99
N ILE A 971 44.05 10.30 65.59
CA ILE A 971 43.42 10.82 66.81
C ILE A 971 44.43 10.95 67.95
N LEU A 972 45.22 9.91 68.24
CA LEU A 972 46.21 9.95 69.33
C LEU A 972 47.27 11.03 69.09
N GLY A 973 47.84 11.09 67.88
CA GLY A 973 48.83 12.10 67.52
C GLY A 973 48.28 13.52 67.63
N SER A 974 47.08 13.77 67.12
CA SER A 974 46.41 15.08 67.20
C SER A 974 46.07 15.48 68.63
N VAL A 975 45.55 14.57 69.46
CA VAL A 975 45.23 14.87 70.86
C VAL A 975 46.48 15.22 71.66
N PHE A 976 47.58 14.48 71.51
CA PHE A 976 48.86 14.84 72.16
C PHE A 976 49.48 16.13 71.59
N GLY A 977 49.32 16.41 70.30
CA GLY A 977 49.75 17.66 69.67
C GLY A 977 48.98 18.88 70.21
N ILE A 978 47.65 18.79 70.31
CA ILE A 978 46.77 19.81 70.90
C ILE A 978 47.14 20.03 72.37
N MET A 979 47.38 18.95 73.13
CA MET A 979 47.84 19.03 74.52
C MET A 979 49.16 19.82 74.64
N GLY A 980 50.13 19.56 73.75
CA GLY A 980 51.40 20.30 73.69
C GLY A 980 51.24 21.78 73.32
N ALA A 981 50.39 22.09 72.34
CA ALA A 981 50.10 23.47 71.93
C ALA A 981 49.43 24.26 73.06
N ILE A 982 48.45 23.67 73.74
CA ILE A 982 47.75 24.29 74.88
C ILE A 982 48.70 24.49 76.07
N ALA A 983 49.61 23.54 76.33
CA ALA A 983 50.66 23.72 77.34
C ALA A 983 51.56 24.94 77.03
N GLY A 984 51.91 25.16 75.75
CA GLY A 984 52.68 26.33 75.31
C GLY A 984 51.94 27.65 75.54
N VAL A 985 50.65 27.71 75.16
CA VAL A 985 49.79 28.89 75.37
C VAL A 985 49.56 29.16 76.86
N MET A 986 49.27 28.12 77.65
CA MET A 986 49.16 28.20 79.11
C MET A 986 50.44 28.77 79.72
N LYS A 987 51.62 28.24 79.33
CA LYS A 987 52.91 28.69 79.84
C LYS A 987 53.20 30.15 79.48
N PHE A 988 52.86 30.60 78.27
CA PHE A 988 52.98 32.01 77.90
C PHE A 988 52.07 32.92 78.75
N ILE A 989 50.79 32.55 78.89
CA ILE A 989 49.79 33.35 79.65
C ILE A 989 50.12 33.37 81.14
N GLU A 990 50.57 32.26 81.71
CA GLU A 990 51.05 32.20 83.10
C GLU A 990 52.32 33.05 83.30
N GLY A 991 53.26 33.02 82.35
CA GLY A 991 54.45 33.89 82.39
C GLY A 991 54.10 35.38 82.35
N GLN A 992 53.14 35.77 81.51
CA GLN A 992 52.60 37.14 81.50
C GLN A 992 51.86 37.47 82.80
N HIS A 993 51.06 36.55 83.34
CA HIS A 993 50.36 36.75 84.61
C HIS A 993 51.33 36.91 85.79
N LEU A 994 52.41 36.14 85.83
CA LEU A 994 53.49 36.27 86.82
C LEU A 994 54.21 37.62 86.67
N ASN A 995 54.61 38.00 85.44
CA ASN A 995 55.23 39.31 85.18
C ASN A 995 54.31 40.49 85.55
N ILE A 996 53.01 40.40 85.25
CA ILE A 996 52.02 41.42 85.63
C ILE A 996 51.88 41.47 87.15
N THR A 997 51.84 40.32 87.82
CA THR A 997 51.69 40.24 89.29
C THR A 997 52.94 40.77 90.00
N GLU A 998 54.14 40.44 89.54
CA GLU A 998 55.39 41.01 90.09
C GLU A 998 55.49 42.51 89.81
N ASN A 999 55.07 42.99 88.64
CA ASN A 999 54.97 44.44 88.38
C ASN A 999 53.91 45.14 89.24
N PHE A 1000 52.81 44.46 89.59
CA PHE A 1000 51.77 45.00 90.47
C PHE A 1000 52.25 45.04 91.92
N ILE A 1001 52.93 43.99 92.40
CA ILE A 1001 53.59 43.94 93.70
C ILE A 1001 54.70 44.99 93.80
N ASN A 1002 55.50 45.18 92.74
CA ASN A 1002 56.49 46.24 92.68
C ASN A 1002 55.84 47.63 92.69
N LYS A 1003 54.68 47.82 92.04
CA LYS A 1003 53.89 49.07 92.13
C LYS A 1003 53.30 49.31 93.52
N THR A 1004 52.75 48.29 94.19
CA THR A 1004 52.23 48.46 95.56
C THR A 1004 53.36 48.72 96.55
N ASN A 1005 54.49 48.01 96.45
CA ASN A 1005 55.71 48.31 97.20
C ASN A 1005 56.21 49.74 96.93
N PHE A 1006 56.19 50.21 95.67
CA PHE A 1006 56.52 51.62 95.36
C PHE A 1006 55.54 52.61 95.98
N SER A 1007 54.24 52.27 96.05
CA SER A 1007 53.23 53.11 96.70
C SER A 1007 53.40 53.15 98.23
N ASP A 1008 53.80 52.03 98.85
CA ASP A 1008 54.06 51.94 100.28
C ASP A 1008 55.37 52.65 100.66
N ILE A 1009 56.41 52.56 99.82
CA ILE A 1009 57.62 53.39 99.92
C ILE A 1009 57.28 54.89 99.75
N ARG A 1010 56.36 55.25 98.84
CA ARG A 1010 55.91 56.64 98.64
C ARG A 1010 55.13 57.17 99.85
N ASN A 1011 54.31 56.33 100.49
CA ASN A 1011 53.60 56.66 101.71
C ASN A 1011 54.57 56.81 102.89
N LYS A 1012 55.51 55.87 103.06
CA LYS A 1012 56.57 55.95 104.08
C LYS A 1012 57.48 57.18 103.88
N ARG A 1013 57.73 57.62 102.63
CA ARG A 1013 58.47 58.88 102.36
C ARG A 1013 57.76 60.14 102.85
N LYS A 1014 56.42 60.19 102.94
CA LYS A 1014 55.71 61.35 103.52
C LYS A 1014 55.91 61.49 105.03
N LEU A 1015 56.27 60.42 105.74
CA LEU A 1015 56.57 60.44 107.18
C LEU A 1015 58.00 60.93 107.51
N ILE A 1016 58.86 61.14 106.51
CA ILE A 1016 60.28 61.47 106.69
C ILE A 1016 60.61 62.82 106.00
N GLN A 1017 59.68 63.78 106.05
CA GLN A 1017 59.87 65.12 105.47
C GLN A 1017 60.20 66.20 106.51
N HIS A 1018 60.67 65.79 107.70
CA HIS A 1018 61.26 66.63 108.74
C HIS A 1018 62.58 66.03 109.26
N VAL A 1019 63.67 66.28 108.52
CA VAL A 1019 65.06 66.54 108.94
C VAL A 1019 65.84 66.85 107.64
N ASN A 1020 66.88 67.67 107.69
CA ASN A 1020 67.44 68.38 106.53
C ASN A 1020 68.97 68.19 106.39
N PHE A 1021 69.52 68.61 105.24
CA PHE A 1021 70.94 68.60 104.82
C PHE A 1021 71.56 67.22 104.51
N GLY A 1022 72.48 67.09 103.53
CA GLY A 1022 72.83 68.05 102.47
C GLY A 1022 74.15 67.79 101.72
N ARG A 1023 74.12 68.07 100.40
CA ARG A 1023 75.23 68.45 99.48
C ARG A 1023 76.18 67.42 98.84
N ASP A 1024 76.74 67.91 97.73
CA ASP A 1024 77.92 67.51 96.91
C ASP A 1024 77.84 66.16 96.13
N ASN A 1025 77.76 66.17 94.79
CA ASN A 1025 78.73 66.55 93.73
C ASN A 1025 79.77 65.42 93.49
N GLU A 1026 80.13 64.99 92.26
CA GLU A 1026 79.80 65.35 90.86
C GLU A 1026 80.16 64.12 89.96
N LYS A 1027 80.25 64.02 88.61
CA LYS A 1027 80.26 64.91 87.41
C LYS A 1027 79.98 64.07 86.12
N LEU A 1028 80.00 64.70 84.93
CA LEU A 1028 80.10 64.13 83.55
C LEU A 1028 78.89 63.33 82.98
N LYS A 1029 78.64 63.26 81.67
CA LYS A 1029 78.62 64.26 80.56
C LYS A 1029 78.06 63.58 79.28
N GLU A 1030 77.25 64.29 78.49
CA GLU A 1030 77.17 64.31 76.99
C GLU A 1030 77.14 62.99 76.14
N SER A 1031 76.55 62.92 74.92
CA SER A 1031 75.56 63.75 74.21
C SER A 1031 75.22 63.16 72.81
N LYS A 1032 74.00 63.42 72.28
CA LYS A 1032 73.70 63.65 70.82
C LYS A 1032 73.97 62.48 69.82
N GLU A 1033 73.52 62.45 68.56
CA GLU A 1033 72.38 63.07 67.83
C GLU A 1033 71.97 62.21 66.59
N LYS A 1034 70.73 62.42 66.11
CA LYS A 1034 70.22 62.34 64.70
C LYS A 1034 70.72 61.27 63.69
N GLY A 1035 69.73 60.60 63.08
CA GLY A 1035 69.61 60.43 61.62
C GLY A 1035 70.28 59.19 60.99
N SER A 1036 70.05 58.87 59.71
CA SER A 1036 68.96 59.25 58.75
C SER A 1036 69.19 58.55 57.39
N LEU A 1037 68.17 58.46 56.52
CA LEU A 1037 68.21 57.93 55.13
C LEU A 1037 68.49 56.40 55.01
N ASP A 1038 68.16 55.69 53.92
CA ASP A 1038 67.06 55.75 52.92
C ASP A 1038 67.15 54.52 51.96
N LEU A 1039 66.20 54.34 51.03
CA LEU A 1039 66.35 53.65 49.70
C LEU A 1039 66.72 52.12 49.68
N GLU A 1040 66.47 51.32 48.63
CA GLU A 1040 65.38 51.28 47.63
C GLU A 1040 65.26 49.91 46.89
N LYS A 1041 64.04 49.53 46.47
CA LYS A 1041 63.63 48.84 45.20
C LYS A 1041 64.20 47.47 44.71
N SER A 1042 63.44 46.94 43.73
CA SER A 1042 63.75 45.91 42.69
C SER A 1042 64.00 44.47 43.18
N GLN A 1043 63.16 43.48 42.84
CA GLN A 1043 62.97 42.82 41.53
C GLN A 1043 64.14 41.93 41.09
N VAL A 1044 63.89 40.62 40.95
CA VAL A 1044 63.85 39.84 39.69
C VAL A 1044 63.40 38.40 40.02
N LEU A 1045 62.87 37.67 39.03
CA LEU A 1045 62.40 36.28 39.16
C LEU A 1045 63.57 35.28 39.20
N VAL A 1046 63.34 34.13 39.86
CA VAL A 1046 63.18 32.83 39.18
C VAL A 1046 61.95 32.14 39.79
#